data_AF-A0A834BJ21-F1
#
_entry.id   AF-A0A834BJ21-F1
#
_cell.length_a   1.000
_cell.length_b   1.000
_cell.length_c   1.000
_cell.angle_alpha   90.00
_cell.angle_beta   90.00
_cell.angle_gamma   90.00
#
_symmetry.space_group_name_H-M   'P 1'
#
loop_
_entity.id
_entity.type
_entity.pdbx_description
1 polymer ?
#
loop_
_entity_poly.entity_id
_entity_poly.type
_entity_poly.pdbx_seq_one_letter_code
_entity_poly.pdbx_strand_id
1 'polypeptide(L)'
;MASILDEYEDSLSRSAVLQPGCPSVGIPHSGYVNAQLEKEAPIFTKQRIDFTPSERITSLVVSCNQLCMSLGKDTLLRIDLGKANEPNHVELGRKDDAKVHKMFLDHTGSHLLIALSSTEVLYVNRNGQKVRPLARWKGQLVESVGWNKALGSESSTGPILVGTAQGQIFEAELSASEGGLFGPAPDLYFRPLYVLNLYRETREHFRAFLSSPRHREWLFASRSSIHELLASHGDTEHMVYFAVIMQDYERVVAYHCQHEAYEEALAVLARHRDPQLFYKFSPTLIRHIPRQLVDAWIEMGSRLDARKLIPALVSYSQGGEAQQVSQAIRYMEFCVNVLGETEQAIHNYLLSLYARGQPASLLAYLEQAGTSPHRVHYDLKYALRLCAEHGHHHACVHVYKVLELYEEAVDLALQVDVDLAKQCADLPEEDEELRKKLWLKIARHVVQEEEDVQTAMACLASCPLLKIEDVLPFFPDFVTIDHFKEAICSSLKAYNHHIQELQREMEEATASAQRIRRDLQELRGRYGTVEPQDKCATCDFPLLNRPFYLFLCGHMFHADCLLQAVRPGLPAYKQARLEELQRKLGAAPPPTKGSARAKEAEGGAAAAGPSREQLKADLDELVAAECVYCGELMIRSIDRPFIDPQHYEEEHLSWL
;
A
#
# COMPACT_ATOMS: atom_id res chain seq x y z
N MET A 1 -10.52 -16.04 -22.83
CA MET A 1 -9.91 -14.87 -23.50
C MET A 1 -8.81 -15.41 -24.41
N ALA A 2 -9.19 -15.76 -25.64
CA ALA A 2 -8.27 -16.18 -26.69
C ALA A 2 -7.64 -14.93 -27.33
N SER A 3 -6.38 -15.05 -27.69
CA SER A 3 -5.47 -13.97 -28.04
C SER A 3 -5.67 -13.50 -29.47
N ILE A 4 -5.49 -12.20 -29.71
CA ILE A 4 -5.42 -11.49 -31.01
C ILE A 4 -4.49 -12.15 -32.06
N LEU A 5 -3.69 -13.14 -31.65
CA LEU A 5 -2.87 -13.96 -32.54
C LEU A 5 -3.70 -14.95 -33.39
N ASP A 6 -4.84 -15.44 -32.89
CA ASP A 6 -5.69 -16.38 -33.62
C ASP A 6 -6.41 -15.70 -34.81
N GLU A 7 -6.74 -14.41 -34.68
CA GLU A 7 -7.35 -13.61 -35.77
C GLU A 7 -6.34 -13.25 -36.88
N TYR A 8 -5.03 -13.28 -36.59
CA TYR A 8 -3.98 -13.01 -37.57
C TYR A 8 -3.59 -14.25 -38.39
N GLU A 9 -3.76 -15.45 -37.83
CA GLU A 9 -3.57 -16.70 -38.57
C GLU A 9 -4.76 -17.05 -39.48
N ASP A 10 -5.99 -16.69 -39.07
CA ASP A 10 -7.21 -16.93 -39.85
C ASP A 10 -7.35 -16.03 -41.09
N SER A 11 -6.67 -14.88 -41.12
CA SER A 11 -6.67 -13.96 -42.27
C SER A 11 -5.69 -14.40 -43.37
N LEU A 12 -4.67 -15.20 -43.04
CA LEU A 12 -3.74 -15.78 -44.00
C LEU A 12 -4.28 -17.06 -44.66
N SER A 13 -5.09 -17.84 -43.94
CA SER A 13 -5.65 -19.12 -44.41
C SER A 13 -6.86 -18.97 -45.34
N ARG A 14 -7.59 -17.84 -45.29
CA ARG A 14 -8.78 -17.60 -46.15
C ARG A 14 -8.49 -17.22 -47.60
N SER A 15 -7.23 -16.99 -47.98
CA SER A 15 -6.88 -16.55 -49.34
C SER A 15 -6.64 -17.69 -50.34
N ALA A 16 -6.83 -18.96 -49.94
CA ALA A 16 -6.40 -20.12 -50.73
C ALA A 16 -7.48 -21.20 -50.92
N VAL A 17 -8.74 -20.85 -51.20
CA VAL A 17 -9.69 -21.82 -51.77
C VAL A 17 -10.67 -21.11 -52.71
N LEU A 18 -10.53 -21.33 -54.02
CA LEU A 18 -11.62 -21.14 -54.98
C LEU A 18 -11.71 -22.39 -55.87
N GLN A 19 -12.86 -23.07 -55.79
CA GLN A 19 -13.33 -24.08 -56.74
C GLN A 19 -14.36 -23.46 -57.71
N PRO A 20 -14.63 -24.12 -58.86
CA PRO A 20 -15.09 -23.46 -60.10
C PRO A 20 -16.60 -23.56 -60.35
N GLY A 21 -17.15 -22.60 -61.12
CA GLY A 21 -18.52 -22.67 -61.65
C GLY A 21 -18.94 -21.41 -62.44
N CYS A 22 -18.96 -21.51 -63.77
CA CYS A 22 -19.41 -20.51 -64.78
C CYS A 22 -20.97 -20.49 -64.89
N PRO A 23 -21.64 -19.68 -65.77
CA PRO A 23 -21.22 -18.52 -66.58
C PRO A 23 -22.22 -17.33 -66.56
N SER A 24 -21.79 -16.10 -66.86
CA SER A 24 -22.68 -15.14 -67.57
C SER A 24 -21.90 -14.09 -68.36
N VAL A 25 -22.38 -13.88 -69.59
CA VAL A 25 -21.83 -13.07 -70.69
C VAL A 25 -21.96 -11.56 -70.45
N GLY A 26 -20.95 -10.77 -70.85
CA GLY A 26 -21.01 -9.30 -70.90
C GLY A 26 -19.70 -8.61 -71.29
N ILE A 27 -19.43 -8.59 -72.60
CA ILE A 27 -18.45 -7.92 -73.51
C ILE A 27 -17.77 -6.58 -73.08
N PRO A 28 -16.71 -6.08 -73.77
CA PRO A 28 -15.34 -5.97 -73.25
C PRO A 28 -14.71 -4.57 -73.43
N HIS A 29 -13.66 -4.18 -72.68
CA HIS A 29 -12.78 -3.10 -73.18
C HIS A 29 -11.31 -3.29 -72.82
N SER A 30 -10.50 -3.16 -73.87
CA SER A 30 -9.04 -3.03 -73.92
C SER A 30 -8.22 -4.30 -73.66
N GLY A 31 -7.61 -4.78 -74.75
CA GLY A 31 -6.70 -5.90 -74.75
C GLY A 31 -5.33 -5.53 -74.19
N TYR A 32 -4.93 -6.29 -73.19
CA TYR A 32 -3.54 -6.69 -72.99
C TYR A 32 -3.54 -8.20 -72.80
N VAL A 33 -2.88 -8.91 -73.72
CA VAL A 33 -2.56 -10.33 -73.53
C VAL A 33 -1.40 -10.38 -72.55
N ASN A 34 -1.71 -10.54 -71.27
CA ASN A 34 -0.70 -10.96 -70.30
C ASN A 34 -0.46 -12.45 -70.56
N ALA A 35 0.58 -12.77 -71.33
CA ALA A 35 1.14 -14.11 -71.33
C ALA A 35 1.65 -14.39 -69.89
N GLN A 36 0.80 -14.97 -69.05
CA GLN A 36 1.24 -15.56 -67.79
C GLN A 36 2.19 -16.70 -68.17
N LEU A 37 3.49 -16.40 -68.15
CA LEU A 37 4.52 -17.41 -67.94
C LEU A 37 4.07 -18.19 -66.70
N GLU A 38 3.95 -19.51 -66.83
CA GLU A 38 3.62 -20.40 -65.72
C GLU A 38 4.44 -19.97 -64.49
N LYS A 39 3.78 -19.69 -63.37
CA LYS A 39 4.46 -19.29 -62.13
C LYS A 39 5.50 -20.36 -61.83
N GLU A 40 6.78 -20.01 -62.00
CA GLU A 40 7.89 -20.88 -61.60
C GLU A 40 7.68 -21.26 -60.14
N ALA A 41 7.39 -22.54 -59.89
CA ALA A 41 7.33 -23.05 -58.54
C ALA A 41 8.70 -22.78 -57.90
N PRO A 42 8.75 -22.15 -56.71
CA PRO A 42 10.03 -21.88 -56.07
C PRO A 42 10.77 -23.21 -55.88
N ILE A 43 12.01 -23.27 -56.37
CA ILE A 43 12.89 -24.46 -56.31
C ILE A 43 13.10 -24.92 -54.85
N PHE A 44 12.89 -24.03 -53.88
CA PHE A 44 12.99 -24.31 -52.45
C PHE A 44 11.63 -24.19 -51.76
N THR A 45 11.25 -25.24 -51.04
CA THR A 45 10.07 -25.28 -50.17
C THR A 45 10.47 -25.71 -48.76
N LYS A 46 9.92 -25.03 -47.74
CA LYS A 46 10.13 -25.38 -46.33
C LYS A 46 8.99 -26.28 -45.88
N GLN A 47 9.29 -27.52 -45.51
CA GLN A 47 8.32 -28.47 -44.96
C GLN A 47 8.62 -28.71 -43.48
N ARG A 48 7.57 -28.69 -42.64
CA ARG A 48 7.68 -29.09 -41.24
C ARG A 48 7.73 -30.62 -41.18
N ILE A 49 8.71 -31.14 -40.45
CA ILE A 49 8.79 -32.57 -40.13
C ILE A 49 8.02 -32.79 -38.83
N ASP A 50 7.04 -33.68 -38.85
CA ASP A 50 6.22 -34.03 -37.68
C ASP A 50 7.02 -34.95 -36.75
N PHE A 51 7.92 -34.34 -35.96
CA PHE A 51 8.70 -35.02 -34.94
C PHE A 51 8.66 -34.21 -33.64
N THR A 52 8.20 -34.85 -32.56
CA THR A 52 8.14 -34.24 -31.22
C THR A 52 9.26 -34.84 -30.38
N PRO A 53 10.40 -34.14 -30.20
CA PRO A 53 11.49 -34.65 -29.38
C PRO A 53 11.08 -34.72 -27.90
N SER A 54 11.61 -35.71 -27.16
CA SER A 54 11.38 -35.86 -25.72
C SER A 54 12.04 -34.76 -24.88
N GLU A 55 13.11 -34.16 -25.40
CA GLU A 55 13.89 -33.10 -24.75
C GLU A 55 14.33 -32.04 -25.76
N ARG A 56 14.84 -30.89 -25.29
CA ARG A 56 15.31 -29.81 -26.16
C ARG A 56 16.47 -30.29 -27.05
N ILE A 57 16.36 -30.06 -28.36
CA ILE A 57 17.42 -30.36 -29.33
C ILE A 57 18.57 -29.36 -29.12
N THR A 58 19.77 -29.85 -28.87
CA THR A 58 20.97 -29.03 -28.67
C THR A 58 21.78 -28.88 -29.96
N SER A 59 21.99 -29.97 -30.71
CA SER A 59 22.65 -29.95 -32.01
C SER A 59 22.02 -30.97 -32.96
N LEU A 60 21.95 -30.64 -34.26
CA LEU A 60 21.37 -31.45 -35.32
C LEU A 60 22.30 -31.46 -36.54
N VAL A 61 22.67 -32.63 -37.02
CA VAL A 61 23.47 -32.81 -38.24
C VAL A 61 22.88 -33.88 -39.14
N VAL A 62 22.93 -33.65 -40.45
CA VAL A 62 22.39 -34.57 -41.47
C VAL A 62 23.41 -34.76 -42.58
N SER A 63 23.74 -36.01 -42.88
CA SER A 63 24.65 -36.39 -43.97
C SER A 63 24.34 -37.81 -44.43
N CYS A 64 24.45 -38.10 -45.73
CA CYS A 64 24.21 -39.43 -46.31
C CYS A 64 22.93 -40.13 -45.80
N ASN A 65 21.81 -39.41 -45.77
CA ASN A 65 20.52 -39.93 -45.29
C ASN A 65 20.50 -40.33 -43.79
N GLN A 66 21.55 -40.03 -43.05
CA GLN A 66 21.65 -40.20 -41.60
C GLN A 66 21.43 -38.86 -40.91
N LEU A 67 20.44 -38.81 -40.02
CA LEU A 67 20.16 -37.68 -39.16
C LEU A 67 20.63 -38.02 -37.75
N CYS A 68 21.53 -37.20 -37.20
CA CYS A 68 21.99 -37.32 -35.81
C CYS A 68 21.57 -36.06 -35.06
N MET A 69 20.81 -36.22 -33.98
CA MET A 69 20.42 -35.12 -33.10
C MET A 69 20.82 -35.43 -31.66
N SER A 70 21.28 -34.42 -30.94
CA SER A 70 21.49 -34.50 -29.49
C SER A 70 20.27 -33.95 -28.77
N LEU A 71 19.75 -34.74 -27.84
CA LEU A 71 18.59 -34.45 -27.01
C LEU A 71 19.08 -34.27 -25.58
N GLY A 72 18.91 -33.06 -25.05
CA GLY A 72 19.29 -32.72 -23.67
C GLY A 72 20.77 -32.96 -23.33
N LYS A 73 21.03 -33.65 -22.23
CA LYS A 73 22.38 -33.81 -21.63
C LYS A 73 23.15 -35.01 -22.18
N ASP A 74 22.54 -36.19 -22.21
CA ASP A 74 23.25 -37.47 -22.42
C ASP A 74 22.69 -38.35 -23.54
N THR A 75 21.67 -37.89 -24.26
CA THR A 75 20.98 -38.72 -25.27
C THR A 75 21.33 -38.27 -26.68
N LEU A 76 21.87 -39.19 -27.48
CA LEU A 76 22.05 -39.02 -28.93
C LEU A 76 21.00 -39.86 -29.66
N LEU A 77 20.22 -39.23 -30.53
CA LEU A 77 19.26 -39.89 -31.39
C LEU A 77 19.77 -39.94 -32.82
N ARG A 78 19.84 -41.14 -33.38
CA ARG A 78 20.21 -41.40 -34.77
C ARG A 78 19.02 -41.93 -35.54
N ILE A 79 18.67 -41.29 -36.65
CA ILE A 79 17.55 -41.66 -37.51
C ILE A 79 18.10 -41.86 -38.92
N ASP A 80 17.91 -43.05 -39.46
CA ASP A 80 18.07 -43.26 -40.90
C ASP A 80 16.79 -42.75 -41.59
N LEU A 81 16.90 -41.72 -42.41
CA LEU A 81 15.75 -41.13 -43.09
C LEU A 81 15.09 -42.10 -44.07
N GLY A 82 15.77 -43.19 -44.45
CA GLY A 82 15.21 -44.30 -45.24
C GLY A 82 14.42 -45.31 -44.40
N LYS A 83 14.60 -45.30 -43.08
CA LYS A 83 13.90 -46.15 -42.10
C LYS A 83 13.51 -45.33 -40.87
N ALA A 84 12.69 -44.30 -41.09
CA ALA A 84 12.32 -43.33 -40.04
C ALA A 84 11.57 -43.93 -38.84
N ASN A 85 11.06 -45.17 -38.95
CA ASN A 85 10.25 -45.83 -37.92
C ASN A 85 11.07 -46.47 -36.78
N GLU A 86 12.40 -46.59 -36.90
CA GLU A 86 13.26 -47.23 -35.88
C GLU A 86 14.43 -46.31 -35.50
N PRO A 87 14.18 -45.27 -34.67
CA PRO A 87 15.24 -44.40 -34.20
C PRO A 87 16.20 -45.15 -33.25
N ASN A 88 17.51 -44.99 -33.46
CA ASN A 88 18.55 -45.58 -32.62
C ASN A 88 18.98 -44.60 -31.53
N HIS A 89 18.67 -44.92 -30.28
CA HIS A 89 19.05 -44.14 -29.10
C HIS A 89 20.41 -44.59 -28.57
N VAL A 90 21.34 -43.67 -28.43
CA VAL A 90 22.69 -43.92 -27.91
C VAL A 90 22.95 -43.02 -26.73
N GLU A 91 23.17 -43.64 -25.58
CA GLU A 91 23.54 -42.96 -24.35
C GLU A 91 25.04 -42.62 -24.36
N LEU A 92 25.36 -41.39 -24.00
CA LEU A 92 26.73 -40.87 -24.01
C LEU A 92 27.53 -41.32 -22.76
N GLY A 93 26.85 -41.90 -21.76
CA GLY A 93 27.47 -42.62 -20.63
C GLY A 93 28.39 -41.78 -19.75
N ARG A 94 28.04 -40.52 -19.50
CA ARG A 94 28.90 -39.54 -18.83
C ARG A 94 28.62 -39.43 -17.33
N LYS A 95 29.65 -39.02 -16.57
CA LYS A 95 29.54 -38.65 -15.15
C LYS A 95 29.53 -37.13 -14.92
N ASP A 96 29.89 -36.34 -15.93
CA ASP A 96 30.10 -34.90 -15.84
C ASP A 96 28.96 -34.12 -16.51
N ASP A 97 28.57 -32.96 -15.96
CA ASP A 97 27.44 -32.12 -16.43
C ASP A 97 27.77 -31.31 -17.71
N ALA A 98 28.72 -31.78 -18.52
CA ALA A 98 29.21 -31.08 -19.70
C ALA A 98 28.24 -31.21 -20.89
N LYS A 99 27.79 -30.07 -21.43
CA LYS A 99 26.88 -30.01 -22.58
C LYS A 99 27.60 -30.34 -23.89
N VAL A 100 26.84 -30.83 -24.87
CA VAL A 100 27.32 -30.97 -26.26
C VAL A 100 27.47 -29.59 -26.87
N HIS A 101 28.69 -29.25 -27.29
CA HIS A 101 29.00 -27.97 -27.94
C HIS A 101 28.65 -28.03 -29.43
N LYS A 102 29.23 -29.00 -30.15
CA LYS A 102 29.02 -29.20 -31.60
C LYS A 102 29.13 -30.67 -31.99
N MET A 103 28.45 -31.04 -33.08
CA MET A 103 28.53 -32.37 -33.69
C MET A 103 29.05 -32.25 -35.13
N PHE A 104 29.89 -33.18 -35.55
CA PHE A 104 30.45 -33.24 -36.91
C PHE A 104 30.24 -34.63 -37.48
N LEU A 105 29.47 -34.71 -38.56
CA LEU A 105 29.18 -35.96 -39.26
C LEU A 105 29.95 -35.98 -40.60
N ASP A 106 30.57 -37.11 -40.91
CA ASP A 106 31.30 -37.31 -42.15
C ASP A 106 30.37 -37.37 -43.39
N HIS A 107 30.94 -37.17 -44.59
CA HIS A 107 30.22 -37.26 -45.86
C HIS A 107 29.65 -38.66 -46.14
N THR A 108 30.26 -39.71 -45.59
CA THR A 108 29.73 -41.08 -45.67
C THR A 108 28.61 -41.37 -44.67
N GLY A 109 28.40 -40.50 -43.67
CA GLY A 109 27.50 -40.75 -42.55
C GLY A 109 27.98 -41.84 -41.56
N SER A 110 29.20 -42.37 -41.73
CA SER A 110 29.73 -43.47 -40.91
C SER A 110 30.41 -42.98 -39.63
N HIS A 111 31.07 -41.83 -39.69
CA HIS A 111 31.87 -41.29 -38.60
C HIS A 111 31.22 -40.04 -38.00
N LEU A 112 30.91 -40.08 -36.70
CA LEU A 112 30.36 -38.96 -35.95
C LEU A 112 31.33 -38.54 -34.84
N LEU A 113 31.67 -37.26 -34.82
CA LEU A 113 32.42 -36.61 -33.76
C LEU A 113 31.51 -35.69 -32.96
N ILE A 114 31.65 -35.72 -31.64
CA ILE A 114 30.87 -34.91 -30.72
C ILE A 114 31.85 -34.15 -29.83
N ALA A 115 31.92 -32.83 -30.00
CA ALA A 115 32.72 -31.95 -29.16
C ALA A 115 31.90 -31.48 -27.97
N LEU A 116 32.46 -31.64 -26.76
CA LEU A 116 31.84 -31.21 -25.51
C LEU A 116 32.37 -29.86 -25.05
N SER A 117 31.58 -29.14 -24.25
CA SER A 117 32.04 -27.91 -23.58
C SER A 117 33.19 -28.15 -22.59
N SER A 118 33.39 -29.41 -22.16
CA SER A 118 34.53 -29.83 -21.31
C SER A 118 35.84 -30.04 -22.08
N THR A 119 35.91 -29.68 -23.37
CA THR A 119 37.06 -29.88 -24.27
C THR A 119 37.39 -31.35 -24.59
N GLU A 120 36.50 -32.26 -24.23
CA GLU A 120 36.58 -33.67 -24.62
C GLU A 120 35.84 -33.90 -25.95
N VAL A 121 36.38 -34.81 -26.77
CA VAL A 121 35.77 -35.19 -28.06
C VAL A 121 35.44 -36.67 -28.04
N LEU A 122 34.18 -36.98 -28.33
CA LEU A 122 33.66 -38.34 -28.38
C LEU A 122 33.50 -38.76 -29.84
N TYR A 123 33.84 -40.01 -30.12
CA TYR A 123 33.72 -40.64 -31.43
C TYR A 123 32.68 -41.75 -31.39
N VAL A 124 31.81 -41.76 -32.40
CA VAL A 124 30.74 -42.74 -32.58
C VAL A 124 30.72 -43.20 -34.03
N ASN A 125 30.73 -44.51 -34.25
CA ASN A 125 30.59 -45.11 -35.58
C ASN A 125 29.11 -45.46 -35.86
N ARG A 126 28.70 -45.47 -37.13
CA ARG A 126 27.34 -45.81 -37.59
C ARG A 126 26.84 -47.16 -37.06
N ASN A 127 27.67 -48.19 -37.11
CA ASN A 127 27.32 -49.54 -36.63
C ASN A 127 27.57 -49.75 -35.12
N GLY A 128 28.27 -48.81 -34.47
CA GLY A 128 28.63 -48.91 -33.06
C GLY A 128 27.66 -48.19 -32.14
N GLN A 129 27.16 -48.87 -31.10
CA GLN A 129 26.46 -48.23 -29.99
C GLN A 129 27.40 -47.74 -28.87
N LYS A 130 28.67 -48.15 -28.89
CA LYS A 130 29.67 -47.73 -27.90
C LYS A 130 30.29 -46.39 -28.29
N VAL A 131 30.17 -45.42 -27.40
CA VAL A 131 30.82 -44.12 -27.50
C VAL A 131 32.26 -44.24 -27.02
N ARG A 132 33.23 -43.77 -27.82
CA ARG A 132 34.66 -43.85 -27.49
C ARG A 132 35.24 -42.44 -27.32
N PRO A 133 35.85 -42.10 -26.18
CA PRO A 133 36.54 -40.82 -26.02
C PRO A 133 37.87 -40.80 -26.78
N LEU A 134 38.20 -39.67 -27.40
CA LEU A 134 39.48 -39.46 -28.09
C LEU A 134 40.52 -38.89 -27.11
N ALA A 135 41.40 -39.75 -26.61
CA ALA A 135 42.38 -39.37 -25.57
C ALA A 135 43.38 -38.32 -26.07
N ARG A 136 43.81 -38.38 -27.34
CA ARG A 136 44.81 -37.43 -27.89
C ARG A 136 44.24 -36.04 -28.19
N TRP A 137 42.92 -35.89 -28.19
CA TRP A 137 42.23 -34.64 -28.50
C TRP A 137 41.85 -33.85 -27.23
N LYS A 138 42.12 -34.43 -26.05
CA LYS A 138 41.77 -33.83 -24.76
C LYS A 138 42.48 -32.48 -24.55
N GLY A 139 41.72 -31.48 -24.12
CA GLY A 139 42.22 -30.12 -23.87
C GLY A 139 42.15 -29.20 -25.09
N GLN A 140 41.64 -29.69 -26.24
CA GLN A 140 41.44 -28.90 -27.44
C GLN A 140 39.94 -28.76 -27.74
N LEU A 141 39.40 -27.54 -27.66
CA LEU A 141 38.02 -27.27 -28.04
C LEU A 141 37.91 -27.21 -29.56
N VAL A 142 37.33 -28.25 -30.16
CA VAL A 142 37.15 -28.37 -31.61
C VAL A 142 35.98 -27.52 -32.08
N GLU A 143 36.24 -26.59 -33.00
CA GLU A 143 35.27 -25.66 -33.56
C GLU A 143 34.84 -26.04 -34.98
N SER A 144 35.74 -26.67 -35.73
CA SER A 144 35.51 -27.07 -37.11
C SER A 144 36.28 -28.34 -37.47
N VAL A 145 35.68 -29.18 -38.32
CA VAL A 145 36.30 -30.38 -38.87
C VAL A 145 36.13 -30.36 -40.39
N GLY A 146 37.23 -30.46 -41.12
CA GLY A 146 37.28 -30.59 -42.56
C GLY A 146 37.45 -32.05 -42.96
N TRP A 147 36.37 -32.64 -43.47
CA TRP A 147 36.36 -34.02 -43.96
C TRP A 147 36.95 -34.11 -45.37
N ASN A 148 37.84 -35.08 -45.58
CA ASN A 148 38.38 -35.35 -46.90
C ASN A 148 37.44 -36.29 -47.69
N LYS A 149 36.71 -35.71 -48.65
CA LYS A 149 35.75 -36.45 -49.49
C LYS A 149 36.39 -37.49 -50.42
N ALA A 150 37.68 -37.37 -50.72
CA ALA A 150 38.35 -38.25 -51.67
C ALA A 150 38.96 -39.50 -51.01
N LEU A 151 39.35 -39.41 -49.73
CA LEU A 151 40.05 -40.47 -49.00
C LEU A 151 39.21 -41.09 -47.86
N GLY A 152 38.07 -40.47 -47.49
CA GLY A 152 37.18 -41.01 -46.46
C GLY A 152 36.38 -42.21 -46.97
N SER A 153 36.35 -43.27 -46.17
CA SER A 153 35.60 -44.51 -46.39
C SER A 153 34.76 -44.85 -45.15
N GLU A 154 33.96 -45.91 -45.16
CA GLU A 154 33.19 -46.33 -43.98
C GLU A 154 34.08 -46.87 -42.84
N SER A 155 35.32 -47.27 -43.13
CA SER A 155 36.25 -47.88 -42.18
C SER A 155 37.33 -46.94 -41.66
N SER A 156 37.62 -45.85 -42.38
CA SER A 156 38.56 -44.80 -41.97
C SER A 156 38.09 -43.46 -42.52
N THR A 157 38.24 -42.42 -41.70
CA THR A 157 37.96 -41.04 -42.09
C THR A 157 38.95 -40.49 -43.11
N GLY A 158 40.09 -41.16 -43.30
CA GLY A 158 41.26 -40.59 -43.97
C GLY A 158 41.80 -39.36 -43.21
N PRO A 159 42.77 -38.63 -43.79
CA PRO A 159 43.32 -37.44 -43.18
C PRO A 159 42.25 -36.33 -43.14
N ILE A 160 41.88 -35.93 -41.93
CA ILE A 160 40.95 -34.85 -41.63
C ILE A 160 41.68 -33.65 -41.04
N LEU A 161 41.16 -32.46 -41.30
CA LEU A 161 41.66 -31.22 -40.69
C LEU A 161 40.75 -30.82 -39.53
N VAL A 162 41.35 -30.41 -38.42
CA VAL A 162 40.64 -30.04 -37.20
C VAL A 162 41.06 -28.64 -36.79
N GLY A 163 40.09 -27.72 -36.75
CA GLY A 163 40.27 -26.37 -36.27
C GLY A 163 39.84 -26.26 -34.80
N THR A 164 40.69 -25.67 -33.98
CA THR A 164 40.41 -25.41 -32.55
C THR A 164 40.03 -23.96 -32.30
N ALA A 165 39.29 -23.69 -31.22
CA ALA A 165 38.99 -22.33 -30.75
C ALA A 165 40.24 -21.49 -30.46
N GLN A 166 41.38 -22.15 -30.26
CA GLN A 166 42.65 -21.50 -29.98
C GLN A 166 43.38 -21.01 -31.24
N GLY A 167 42.84 -21.28 -32.44
CA GLY A 167 43.46 -20.93 -33.73
C GLY A 167 44.50 -21.95 -34.20
N GLN A 168 44.53 -23.15 -33.63
CA GLN A 168 45.43 -24.23 -34.05
C GLN A 168 44.70 -25.14 -35.05
N ILE A 169 45.42 -25.52 -36.12
CA ILE A 169 44.99 -26.49 -37.12
C ILE A 169 45.76 -27.78 -36.90
N PHE A 170 45.02 -28.88 -36.74
CA PHE A 170 45.57 -30.23 -36.59
C PHE A 170 45.19 -31.08 -37.80
N GLU A 171 46.06 -32.02 -38.15
CA GLU A 171 45.77 -33.14 -39.02
C GLU A 171 45.49 -34.37 -38.14
N ALA A 172 44.41 -35.08 -38.40
CA ALA A 172 44.07 -36.29 -37.69
C ALA A 172 43.59 -37.37 -38.63
N GLU A 173 43.67 -38.63 -38.21
CA GLU A 173 43.02 -39.73 -38.91
C GLU A 173 42.38 -40.66 -37.88
N LEU A 174 41.13 -41.05 -38.14
CA LEU A 174 40.35 -41.93 -37.28
C LEU A 174 39.97 -43.20 -38.03
N SER A 175 40.05 -44.34 -37.36
CA SER A 175 39.63 -45.63 -37.93
C SER A 175 38.53 -46.29 -37.10
N ALA A 176 37.54 -46.84 -37.80
CA ALA A 176 36.45 -47.64 -37.26
C ALA A 176 36.87 -49.09 -36.97
N SER A 177 38.01 -49.30 -36.30
CA SER A 177 38.41 -50.64 -35.86
C SER A 177 37.52 -51.12 -34.69
N GLU A 178 36.74 -52.17 -34.91
CA GLU A 178 36.02 -52.88 -33.84
C GLU A 178 36.98 -53.74 -33.00
N GLY A 179 37.86 -53.11 -32.24
CA GLY A 179 38.58 -53.79 -31.17
C GLY A 179 37.79 -53.75 -29.86
N GLY A 180 37.77 -54.85 -29.11
CA GLY A 180 37.17 -54.95 -27.77
C GLY A 180 37.81 -54.00 -26.74
N LEU A 181 37.67 -54.30 -25.44
CA LEU A 181 38.23 -53.50 -24.33
C LEU A 181 39.75 -53.20 -24.43
N PHE A 182 40.48 -53.88 -25.33
CA PHE A 182 41.90 -53.72 -25.62
C PHE A 182 42.20 -53.41 -27.11
N GLY A 183 41.21 -52.91 -27.85
CA GLY A 183 41.38 -52.49 -29.25
C GLY A 183 42.29 -51.27 -29.41
N PRO A 184 42.93 -51.09 -30.59
CA PRO A 184 43.66 -49.86 -30.88
C PRO A 184 42.71 -48.66 -30.74
N ALA A 185 43.22 -47.58 -30.15
CA ALA A 185 42.46 -46.36 -29.98
C ALA A 185 41.96 -45.86 -31.35
N PRO A 186 40.73 -45.33 -31.44
CA PRO A 186 40.15 -44.92 -32.73
C PRO A 186 40.95 -43.80 -33.40
N ASP A 187 41.77 -43.05 -32.65
CA ASP A 187 42.68 -42.01 -33.09
C ASP A 187 44.05 -42.56 -33.52
N LEU A 188 44.26 -42.71 -34.84
CA LEU A 188 45.51 -43.17 -35.42
C LEU A 188 46.64 -42.16 -35.19
N TYR A 189 46.37 -40.87 -35.46
CA TYR A 189 47.27 -39.75 -35.14
C TYR A 189 46.50 -38.44 -34.96
N PHE A 190 47.14 -37.49 -34.28
CA PHE A 190 46.67 -36.11 -34.09
C PHE A 190 47.90 -35.20 -34.06
N ARG A 191 48.17 -34.51 -35.17
CA ARG A 191 49.40 -33.74 -35.39
C ARG A 191 49.09 -32.26 -35.58
N PRO A 192 49.72 -31.33 -34.83
CA PRO A 192 49.60 -29.91 -35.10
C PRO A 192 50.27 -29.58 -36.44
N LEU A 193 49.53 -28.95 -37.35
CA LEU A 193 50.05 -28.47 -38.63
C LEU A 193 50.43 -27.00 -38.55
N TYR A 194 49.55 -26.16 -37.97
CA TYR A 194 49.74 -24.71 -37.99
C TYR A 194 49.07 -24.03 -36.80
N VAL A 195 49.67 -22.95 -36.31
CA VAL A 195 49.10 -22.09 -35.26
C VAL A 195 48.91 -20.70 -35.86
N LEU A 196 47.66 -20.23 -35.90
CA LEU A 196 47.31 -18.88 -36.34
C LEU A 196 47.65 -17.85 -35.25
N ASN A 197 48.94 -17.59 -35.03
CA ASN A 197 49.41 -16.56 -34.08
C ASN A 197 48.96 -15.15 -34.48
N LEU A 198 48.84 -14.90 -35.78
CA LEU A 198 48.46 -13.60 -36.35
C LEU A 198 47.10 -13.08 -35.85
N TYR A 199 46.13 -13.97 -35.60
CA TYR A 199 44.81 -13.57 -35.09
C TYR A 199 44.90 -13.04 -33.65
N ARG A 200 45.70 -13.69 -32.78
CA ARG A 200 45.85 -13.23 -31.38
C ARG A 200 46.59 -11.91 -31.31
N GLU A 201 47.67 -11.79 -32.06
CA GLU A 201 48.47 -10.55 -32.13
C GLU A 201 47.65 -9.38 -32.68
N THR A 202 46.90 -9.59 -33.76
CA THR A 202 46.02 -8.53 -34.31
C THR A 202 44.88 -8.17 -33.35
N ARG A 203 44.33 -9.15 -32.63
CA ARG A 203 43.31 -8.92 -31.59
C ARG A 203 43.84 -8.03 -30.46
N GLU A 204 45.03 -8.34 -29.94
CA GLU A 204 45.66 -7.55 -28.88
C GLU A 204 46.04 -6.15 -29.36
N HIS A 205 46.58 -6.02 -30.57
CA HIS A 205 46.87 -4.72 -31.17
C HIS A 205 45.60 -3.88 -31.34
N PHE A 206 44.48 -4.50 -31.73
CA PHE A 206 43.20 -3.80 -31.85
C PHE A 206 42.67 -3.35 -30.48
N ARG A 207 42.75 -4.20 -29.44
CA ARG A 207 42.40 -3.80 -28.07
C ARG A 207 43.29 -2.67 -27.54
N ALA A 208 44.59 -2.74 -27.82
CA ALA A 208 45.55 -1.68 -27.47
C ALA A 208 45.19 -0.36 -28.18
N PHE A 209 44.83 -0.43 -29.47
CA PHE A 209 44.38 0.73 -30.24
C PHE A 209 43.13 1.37 -29.64
N LEU A 210 42.10 0.57 -29.30
CA LEU A 210 40.86 1.06 -28.68
C LEU A 210 41.09 1.66 -27.29
N SER A 211 42.05 1.16 -26.52
CA SER A 211 42.39 1.68 -25.19
C SER A 211 43.31 2.91 -25.21
N SER A 212 43.83 3.29 -26.37
CA SER A 212 44.81 4.37 -26.46
C SER A 212 44.18 5.75 -26.16
N PRO A 213 44.71 6.51 -25.19
CA PRO A 213 44.15 7.79 -24.79
C PRO A 213 44.22 8.86 -25.89
N ARG A 214 45.13 8.70 -26.87
CA ARG A 214 45.31 9.65 -27.99
C ARG A 214 44.13 9.67 -28.96
N HIS A 215 43.40 8.56 -29.07
CA HIS A 215 42.29 8.41 -30.00
C HIS A 215 40.92 8.54 -29.32
N ARG A 216 40.89 8.68 -27.98
CA ARG A 216 39.65 8.66 -27.18
C ARG A 216 38.63 9.71 -27.61
N GLU A 217 39.07 10.93 -27.94
CA GLU A 217 38.18 12.01 -28.36
C GLU A 217 37.53 11.73 -29.73
N TRP A 218 38.31 11.22 -30.68
CA TRP A 218 37.80 10.82 -31.99
C TRP A 218 36.87 9.60 -31.90
N LEU A 219 37.24 8.61 -31.09
CA LEU A 219 36.40 7.44 -30.80
C LEU A 219 35.08 7.85 -30.15
N PHE A 220 35.06 8.90 -29.34
CA PHE A 220 33.83 9.44 -28.74
C PHE A 220 32.93 10.12 -29.77
N ALA A 221 33.50 10.91 -30.66
CA ALA A 221 32.76 11.57 -31.73
C ALA A 221 32.12 10.56 -32.72
N SER A 222 32.80 9.45 -33.00
CA SER A 222 32.35 8.42 -33.95
C SER A 222 31.76 7.17 -33.30
N ARG A 223 31.38 7.22 -32.02
CA ARG A 223 30.95 6.04 -31.24
C ARG A 223 29.82 5.24 -31.88
N SER A 224 28.80 5.91 -32.44
CA SER A 224 27.64 5.25 -33.05
C SER A 224 28.04 4.44 -34.28
N SER A 225 28.87 5.01 -35.15
CA SER A 225 29.35 4.36 -36.38
C SER A 225 30.28 3.19 -36.09
N ILE A 226 31.14 3.31 -35.06
CA ILE A 226 32.02 2.20 -34.65
C ILE A 226 31.19 1.06 -34.06
N HIS A 227 30.18 1.37 -33.24
CA HIS A 227 29.26 0.36 -32.72
C HIS A 227 28.48 -0.35 -33.84
N GLU A 228 27.96 0.40 -34.82
CA GLU A 228 27.25 -0.16 -35.97
C GLU A 228 28.16 -1.07 -36.81
N LEU A 229 29.41 -0.65 -37.03
CA LEU A 229 30.40 -1.43 -37.75
C LEU A 229 30.73 -2.73 -36.99
N LEU A 230 31.03 -2.65 -35.68
CA LEU A 230 31.29 -3.84 -34.87
C LEU A 230 30.08 -4.79 -34.81
N ALA A 231 28.87 -4.25 -34.72
CA ALA A 231 27.63 -5.03 -34.74
C ALA A 231 27.42 -5.73 -36.10
N SER A 232 27.66 -5.03 -37.22
CA SER A 232 27.53 -5.60 -38.58
C SER A 232 28.52 -6.74 -38.85
N HIS A 233 29.69 -6.71 -38.21
CA HIS A 233 30.69 -7.78 -38.29
C HIS A 233 30.47 -8.89 -37.26
N GLY A 234 29.51 -8.75 -36.35
CA GLY A 234 29.22 -9.73 -35.30
C GLY A 234 30.33 -9.88 -34.26
N ASP A 235 31.23 -8.90 -34.13
CA ASP A 235 32.34 -8.93 -33.18
C ASP A 235 31.89 -8.42 -31.81
N THR A 236 31.27 -9.33 -31.05
CA THR A 236 30.66 -9.01 -29.77
C THR A 236 31.69 -8.75 -28.66
N GLU A 237 32.84 -9.42 -28.68
CA GLU A 237 33.91 -9.23 -27.69
C GLU A 237 34.47 -7.80 -27.73
N HIS A 238 34.83 -7.32 -28.91
CA HIS A 238 35.38 -5.97 -29.05
C HIS A 238 34.32 -4.89 -28.89
N MET A 239 33.07 -5.18 -29.22
CA MET A 239 31.95 -4.27 -28.96
C MET A 239 31.76 -4.02 -27.46
N VAL A 240 31.78 -5.06 -26.63
CA VAL A 240 31.68 -4.92 -25.16
C VAL A 240 32.89 -4.18 -24.61
N TYR A 241 34.10 -4.57 -25.06
CA TYR A 241 35.33 -3.91 -24.64
C TYR A 241 35.33 -2.41 -25.00
N PHE A 242 34.88 -2.07 -26.21
CA PHE A 242 34.73 -0.69 -26.65
C PHE A 242 33.68 0.05 -25.80
N ALA A 243 32.51 -0.54 -25.57
CA ALA A 243 31.46 0.09 -24.76
C ALA A 243 31.90 0.37 -23.31
N VAL A 244 32.71 -0.51 -22.71
CA VAL A 244 33.31 -0.28 -21.38
C VAL A 244 34.30 0.89 -21.39
N ILE A 245 35.17 0.99 -22.41
CA ILE A 245 36.13 2.11 -22.53
C ILE A 245 35.41 3.45 -22.72
N MET A 246 34.32 3.43 -23.47
CA MET A 246 33.50 4.60 -23.79
C MET A 246 32.51 4.97 -22.67
N GLN A 247 32.46 4.19 -21.60
CA GLN A 247 31.55 4.37 -20.46
C GLN A 247 30.06 4.31 -20.85
N ASP A 248 29.74 3.60 -21.93
CA ASP A 248 28.37 3.40 -22.38
C ASP A 248 27.79 2.14 -21.75
N TYR A 249 27.55 2.23 -20.43
CA TYR A 249 27.11 1.08 -19.63
C TYR A 249 25.70 0.62 -19.98
N GLU A 250 24.88 1.47 -20.58
CA GLU A 250 23.55 1.08 -21.06
C GLU A 250 23.65 -0.04 -22.11
N ARG A 251 24.54 0.12 -23.09
CA ARG A 251 24.76 -0.90 -24.12
C ARG A 251 25.45 -2.15 -23.57
N VAL A 252 26.39 -2.00 -22.64
CA VAL A 252 27.05 -3.14 -21.97
C VAL A 252 26.01 -3.99 -21.24
N VAL A 253 25.16 -3.38 -20.42
CA VAL A 253 24.13 -4.08 -19.66
C VAL A 253 23.08 -4.70 -20.60
N ALA A 254 22.65 -3.97 -21.64
CA ALA A 254 21.74 -4.52 -22.65
C ALA A 254 22.33 -5.74 -23.37
N TYR A 255 23.63 -5.71 -23.69
CA TYR A 255 24.35 -6.83 -24.30
C TYR A 255 24.38 -8.06 -23.37
N HIS A 256 24.76 -7.89 -22.11
CA HIS A 256 24.79 -8.99 -21.14
C HIS A 256 23.39 -9.56 -20.89
N CYS A 257 22.35 -8.71 -20.89
CA CYS A 257 20.96 -9.15 -20.81
C CYS A 257 20.51 -9.97 -22.03
N GLN A 258 20.99 -9.66 -23.25
CA GLN A 258 20.69 -10.44 -24.46
C GLN A 258 21.39 -11.80 -24.48
N HIS A 259 22.56 -11.92 -23.87
CA HIS A 259 23.34 -13.16 -23.81
C HIS A 259 23.06 -13.98 -22.54
N GLU A 260 21.98 -13.67 -21.82
CA GLU A 260 21.57 -14.33 -20.57
C GLU A 260 22.63 -14.26 -19.44
N ALA A 261 23.63 -13.36 -19.56
CA ALA A 261 24.70 -13.14 -18.60
C ALA A 261 24.30 -12.10 -17.53
N TYR A 262 23.20 -12.36 -16.82
CA TYR A 262 22.59 -11.39 -15.91
C TYR A 262 23.46 -11.05 -14.68
N GLU A 263 24.33 -11.95 -14.23
CA GLU A 263 25.26 -11.69 -13.11
C GLU A 263 26.31 -10.63 -13.47
N GLU A 264 26.87 -10.72 -14.67
CA GLU A 264 27.83 -9.72 -15.18
C GLU A 264 27.14 -8.38 -15.42
N ALA A 265 25.90 -8.41 -15.94
CA ALA A 265 25.07 -7.22 -16.08
C ALA A 265 24.86 -6.51 -14.74
N LEU A 266 24.55 -7.27 -13.68
CA LEU A 266 24.39 -6.74 -12.33
C LEU A 266 25.72 -6.21 -11.76
N ALA A 267 26.84 -6.90 -11.98
CA ALA A 267 28.15 -6.43 -11.53
C ALA A 267 28.54 -5.08 -12.15
N VAL A 268 28.23 -4.88 -13.44
CA VAL A 268 28.42 -3.59 -14.11
C VAL A 268 27.52 -2.51 -13.49
N LEU A 269 26.24 -2.82 -13.24
CA LEU A 269 25.31 -1.88 -12.60
C LEU A 269 25.73 -1.51 -11.17
N ALA A 270 26.14 -2.49 -10.36
CA ALA A 270 26.57 -2.29 -8.97
C ALA A 270 27.84 -1.42 -8.87
N ARG A 271 28.72 -1.49 -9.88
CA ARG A 271 29.95 -0.68 -9.93
C ARG A 271 29.68 0.78 -10.28
N HIS A 272 28.74 1.04 -11.19
CA HIS A 272 28.45 2.39 -11.68
C HIS A 272 27.41 3.14 -10.85
N ARG A 273 26.52 2.42 -10.13
CA ARG A 273 25.57 3.01 -9.17
C ARG A 273 24.68 4.11 -9.77
N ASP A 274 24.28 3.96 -11.02
CA ASP A 274 23.44 4.92 -11.76
C ASP A 274 21.94 4.58 -11.63
N PRO A 275 21.11 5.42 -11.00
CA PRO A 275 19.70 5.13 -10.76
C PRO A 275 18.87 4.88 -12.02
N GLN A 276 19.16 5.61 -13.11
CA GLN A 276 18.42 5.50 -14.38
C GLN A 276 18.60 4.14 -15.06
N LEU A 277 19.81 3.58 -15.00
CA LEU A 277 20.09 2.25 -15.54
C LEU A 277 19.38 1.18 -14.72
N PHE A 278 19.37 1.31 -13.39
CA PHE A 278 18.59 0.43 -12.53
C PHE A 278 17.11 0.44 -12.93
N TYR A 279 16.44 1.59 -13.07
CA TYR A 279 15.03 1.61 -13.46
C TYR A 279 14.74 0.92 -14.81
N LYS A 280 15.63 1.10 -15.79
CA LYS A 280 15.44 0.52 -17.13
C LYS A 280 15.62 -1.00 -17.16
N PHE A 281 16.61 -1.53 -16.46
CA PHE A 281 16.95 -2.96 -16.50
C PHE A 281 16.32 -3.78 -15.38
N SER A 282 15.75 -3.15 -14.35
CA SER A 282 15.07 -3.82 -13.22
C SER A 282 13.97 -4.80 -13.65
N PRO A 283 13.04 -4.48 -14.58
CA PRO A 283 11.98 -5.40 -14.99
C PRO A 283 12.51 -6.70 -15.63
N THR A 284 13.64 -6.62 -16.33
CA THR A 284 14.28 -7.79 -16.95
C THR A 284 15.07 -8.59 -15.92
N LEU A 285 15.90 -7.92 -15.12
CA LEU A 285 16.79 -8.58 -14.16
C LEU A 285 16.02 -9.28 -13.03
N ILE A 286 14.92 -8.69 -12.56
CA ILE A 286 14.16 -9.26 -11.42
C ILE A 286 13.56 -10.63 -11.76
N ARG A 287 13.20 -10.86 -13.02
CA ARG A 287 12.62 -12.13 -13.49
C ARG A 287 13.62 -13.28 -13.46
N HIS A 288 14.91 -12.99 -13.59
CA HIS A 288 15.97 -13.99 -13.69
C HIS A 288 16.83 -14.09 -12.42
N ILE A 289 17.19 -12.96 -11.79
CA ILE A 289 18.05 -12.90 -10.59
C ILE A 289 17.47 -11.93 -9.54
N PRO A 290 16.42 -12.33 -8.81
CA PRO A 290 15.76 -11.45 -7.85
C PRO A 290 16.57 -11.18 -6.59
N ARG A 291 17.25 -12.20 -6.05
CA ARG A 291 17.95 -12.09 -4.77
C ARG A 291 19.15 -11.14 -4.85
N GLN A 292 20.03 -11.37 -5.81
CA GLN A 292 21.23 -10.54 -5.99
C GLN A 292 20.86 -9.10 -6.38
N LEU A 293 19.79 -8.91 -7.18
CA LEU A 293 19.30 -7.58 -7.54
C LEU A 293 18.76 -6.81 -6.33
N VAL A 294 17.97 -7.46 -5.47
CA VAL A 294 17.46 -6.84 -4.24
C VAL A 294 18.60 -6.50 -3.28
N ASP A 295 19.62 -7.36 -3.14
CA ASP A 295 20.81 -7.05 -2.35
C ASP A 295 21.52 -5.80 -2.91
N ALA A 296 21.65 -5.69 -4.24
CA ALA A 296 22.20 -4.49 -4.88
C ALA A 296 21.34 -3.22 -4.69
N TRP A 297 20.01 -3.35 -4.65
CA TRP A 297 19.13 -2.23 -4.33
C TRP A 297 19.26 -1.78 -2.88
N ILE A 298 19.40 -2.72 -1.94
CA ILE A 298 19.63 -2.43 -0.52
C ILE A 298 20.96 -1.69 -0.34
N GLU A 299 22.02 -2.09 -1.05
CA GLU A 299 23.31 -1.38 -1.05
C GLU A 299 23.23 0.05 -1.61
N MET A 300 22.34 0.27 -2.57
CA MET A 300 22.09 1.60 -3.17
C MET A 300 21.29 2.53 -2.26
N GLY A 301 20.49 1.98 -1.33
CA GLY A 301 19.78 2.70 -0.29
C GLY A 301 18.92 3.85 -0.83
N SER A 302 19.10 5.05 -0.27
CA SER A 302 18.32 6.27 -0.57
C SER A 302 18.56 6.88 -1.97
N ARG A 303 19.43 6.29 -2.79
CA ARG A 303 19.66 6.76 -4.17
C ARG A 303 18.61 6.28 -5.16
N LEU A 304 17.84 5.26 -4.78
CA LEU A 304 16.78 4.69 -5.59
C LEU A 304 15.42 5.15 -5.04
N ASP A 305 14.58 5.61 -5.94
CA ASP A 305 13.19 5.95 -5.70
C ASP A 305 12.36 4.66 -5.81
N ALA A 306 11.86 4.21 -4.65
CA ALA A 306 11.08 2.98 -4.56
C ALA A 306 9.83 3.03 -5.45
N ARG A 307 9.21 4.20 -5.70
CA ARG A 307 8.00 4.34 -6.52
C ARG A 307 8.20 3.81 -7.94
N LYS A 308 9.36 4.09 -8.53
CA LYS A 308 9.67 3.70 -9.92
C LYS A 308 9.95 2.22 -10.07
N LEU A 309 10.23 1.53 -8.96
CA LEU A 309 10.46 0.09 -8.92
C LEU A 309 9.18 -0.71 -8.63
N ILE A 310 8.14 -0.08 -8.07
CA ILE A 310 6.84 -0.74 -7.79
C ILE A 310 6.27 -1.43 -9.05
N PRO A 311 6.17 -0.80 -10.25
CA PRO A 311 5.61 -1.47 -11.42
C PRO A 311 6.39 -2.73 -11.83
N ALA A 312 7.73 -2.69 -11.72
CA ALA A 312 8.59 -3.83 -11.98
C ALA A 312 8.34 -4.96 -10.98
N LEU A 313 8.24 -4.62 -9.69
CA LEU A 313 7.95 -5.56 -8.61
C LEU A 313 6.54 -6.16 -8.69
N VAL A 314 5.53 -5.37 -9.07
CA VAL A 314 4.16 -5.83 -9.27
C VAL A 314 4.11 -6.89 -10.37
N SER A 315 4.68 -6.58 -11.54
CA SER A 315 4.75 -7.53 -12.66
C SER A 315 5.45 -8.84 -12.28
N TYR A 316 6.45 -8.74 -11.40
CA TYR A 316 7.21 -9.88 -10.90
C TYR A 316 6.39 -10.71 -9.88
N SER A 317 5.76 -10.06 -8.91
CA SER A 317 4.94 -10.71 -7.87
C SER A 317 3.67 -11.40 -8.41
N GLN A 318 3.19 -11.03 -9.60
CA GLN A 318 2.08 -11.72 -10.26
C GLN A 318 2.46 -13.12 -10.79
N GLY A 319 3.76 -13.41 -10.94
CA GLY A 319 4.30 -14.68 -11.45
C GLY A 319 4.11 -15.92 -10.56
N GLY A 320 3.63 -15.76 -9.32
CA GLY A 320 3.05 -16.86 -8.53
C GLY A 320 4.02 -17.72 -7.72
N GLU A 321 5.34 -17.49 -7.77
CA GLU A 321 6.29 -18.23 -6.94
C GLU A 321 6.47 -17.55 -5.55
N ALA A 322 6.30 -18.32 -4.47
CA ALA A 322 6.42 -17.82 -3.08
C ALA A 322 7.78 -17.17 -2.79
N GLN A 323 8.84 -17.63 -3.46
CA GLN A 323 10.19 -17.08 -3.32
C GLN A 323 10.33 -15.68 -3.94
N GLN A 324 9.55 -15.39 -4.99
CA GLN A 324 9.50 -14.08 -5.65
C GLN A 324 8.82 -13.04 -4.76
N VAL A 325 7.72 -13.44 -4.12
CA VAL A 325 6.99 -12.60 -3.15
C VAL A 325 7.87 -12.30 -1.94
N SER A 326 8.65 -13.26 -1.45
CA SER A 326 9.56 -13.07 -0.31
C SER A 326 10.66 -12.04 -0.58
N GLN A 327 11.26 -12.00 -1.77
CA GLN A 327 12.29 -11.00 -2.09
C GLN A 327 11.70 -9.59 -2.26
N ALA A 328 10.48 -9.48 -2.82
CA ALA A 328 9.77 -8.21 -2.90
C ALA A 328 9.41 -7.67 -1.50
N ILE A 329 8.95 -8.53 -0.59
CA ILE A 329 8.69 -8.17 0.82
C ILE A 329 9.97 -7.66 1.48
N ARG A 330 11.10 -8.37 1.35
CA ARG A 330 12.38 -7.98 1.95
C ARG A 330 12.83 -6.58 1.54
N TYR A 331 12.67 -6.24 0.26
CA TYR A 331 13.02 -4.89 -0.21
C TYR A 331 12.05 -3.83 0.33
N MET A 332 10.75 -4.12 0.33
CA MET A 332 9.74 -3.19 0.86
C MET A 332 9.87 -2.97 2.37
N GLU A 333 10.17 -4.01 3.16
CA GLU A 333 10.49 -3.91 4.59
C GLU A 333 11.72 -3.03 4.82
N PHE A 334 12.74 -3.13 3.97
CA PHE A 334 13.90 -2.23 4.04
C PHE A 334 13.51 -0.77 3.76
N CYS A 335 12.65 -0.52 2.76
CA CYS A 335 12.15 0.83 2.49
C CYS A 335 11.36 1.41 3.67
N VAL A 336 10.54 0.61 4.35
CA VAL A 336 9.72 1.08 5.47
C VAL A 336 10.54 1.21 6.77
N ASN A 337 11.33 0.20 7.13
CA ASN A 337 12.01 0.13 8.43
C ASN A 337 13.34 0.90 8.46
N VAL A 338 14.07 0.95 7.33
CA VAL A 338 15.43 1.55 7.28
C VAL A 338 15.44 2.89 6.58
N LEU A 339 14.76 3.03 5.44
CA LEU A 339 14.67 4.31 4.74
C LEU A 339 13.63 5.25 5.36
N GLY A 340 12.64 4.70 6.09
CA GLY A 340 11.61 5.49 6.76
C GLY A 340 10.68 6.22 5.78
N GLU A 341 10.51 5.67 4.58
CA GLU A 341 9.64 6.25 3.56
C GLU A 341 8.18 6.28 4.05
N THR A 342 7.55 7.46 4.05
CA THR A 342 6.18 7.68 4.54
C THR A 342 5.13 7.59 3.43
N GLU A 343 5.50 7.04 2.29
CA GLU A 343 4.69 7.13 1.08
C GLU A 343 3.61 6.05 1.02
N GLN A 344 2.37 6.48 0.80
CA GLN A 344 1.20 5.61 0.82
C GLN A 344 1.24 4.46 -0.18
N ALA A 345 1.82 4.67 -1.37
CA ALA A 345 1.92 3.64 -2.39
C ALA A 345 2.81 2.46 -1.95
N ILE A 346 3.89 2.72 -1.21
CA ILE A 346 4.84 1.70 -0.74
C ILE A 346 4.16 0.84 0.33
N HIS A 347 3.51 1.48 1.31
CA HIS A 347 2.79 0.75 2.36
C HIS A 347 1.61 -0.04 1.80
N ASN A 348 0.84 0.52 0.84
CA ASN A 348 -0.25 -0.20 0.17
C ASN A 348 0.26 -1.42 -0.60
N TYR A 349 1.40 -1.30 -1.29
CA TYR A 349 1.98 -2.43 -2.00
C TYR A 349 2.51 -3.49 -1.03
N LEU A 350 3.17 -3.11 0.05
CA LEU A 350 3.60 -4.02 1.10
C LEU A 350 2.42 -4.80 1.72
N LEU A 351 1.31 -4.10 2.00
CA LEU A 351 0.05 -4.73 2.45
C LEU A 351 -0.46 -5.78 1.44
N SER A 352 -0.45 -5.47 0.15
CA SER A 352 -0.84 -6.41 -0.92
C SER A 352 0.03 -7.67 -0.95
N LEU A 353 1.33 -7.52 -0.66
CA LEU A 353 2.26 -8.65 -0.59
C LEU A 353 2.04 -9.48 0.68
N TYR A 354 1.81 -8.85 1.83
CA TYR A 354 1.53 -9.56 3.08
C TYR A 354 0.22 -10.33 3.03
N ALA A 355 -0.86 -9.74 2.51
CA ALA A 355 -2.14 -10.42 2.39
C ALA A 355 -2.08 -11.70 1.54
N ARG A 356 -1.18 -11.72 0.54
CA ARG A 356 -0.96 -12.87 -0.35
C ARG A 356 0.02 -13.91 0.20
N GLY A 357 1.02 -13.49 0.98
CA GLY A 357 2.17 -14.33 1.33
C GLY A 357 2.30 -14.70 2.80
N GLN A 358 1.96 -13.80 3.74
CA GLN A 358 2.23 -13.98 5.18
C GLN A 358 1.21 -13.21 6.06
N PRO A 359 0.14 -13.87 6.55
CA PRO A 359 -0.88 -13.21 7.37
C PRO A 359 -0.40 -12.85 8.78
N ALA A 360 0.56 -13.57 9.35
CA ALA A 360 1.11 -13.25 10.68
C ALA A 360 1.91 -11.94 10.67
N SER A 361 2.75 -11.74 9.64
CA SER A 361 3.52 -10.50 9.45
C SER A 361 2.61 -9.32 9.12
N LEU A 362 1.47 -9.55 8.47
CA LEU A 362 0.43 -8.54 8.22
C LEU A 362 -0.09 -7.96 9.54
N LEU A 363 -0.50 -8.81 10.47
CA LEU A 363 -1.01 -8.39 11.78
C LEU A 363 0.05 -7.61 12.57
N ALA A 364 1.27 -8.15 12.67
CA ALA A 364 2.36 -7.47 13.36
C ALA A 364 2.66 -6.08 12.76
N TYR A 365 2.60 -5.96 11.43
CA TYR A 365 2.79 -4.69 10.74
C TYR A 365 1.65 -3.69 11.02
N LEU A 366 0.40 -4.14 11.02
CA LEU A 366 -0.76 -3.30 11.35
C LEU A 366 -0.73 -2.82 12.81
N GLU A 367 -0.37 -3.70 13.75
CA GLU A 367 -0.21 -3.35 15.17
C GLU A 367 0.92 -2.34 15.39
N GLN A 368 2.04 -2.50 14.66
CA GLN A 368 3.19 -1.60 14.77
C GLN A 368 2.94 -0.22 14.15
N ALA A 369 2.10 -0.13 13.11
CA ALA A 369 1.71 1.14 12.48
C ALA A 369 0.86 2.04 13.42
N GLY A 370 0.29 1.46 14.47
CA GLY A 370 -0.40 2.18 15.54
C GLY A 370 -1.90 2.34 15.32
N THR A 371 -2.59 2.79 16.37
CA THR A 371 -4.06 2.81 16.45
C THR A 371 -4.71 4.07 15.87
N SER A 372 -3.92 5.10 15.51
CA SER A 372 -4.47 6.39 15.09
C SER A 372 -4.49 6.59 13.56
N PRO A 373 -5.62 7.05 12.97
CA PRO A 373 -5.76 7.26 11.52
C PRO A 373 -4.69 8.18 10.90
N HIS A 374 -4.18 9.13 11.67
CA HIS A 374 -3.21 10.13 11.19
C HIS A 374 -1.74 9.66 11.23
N ARG A 375 -1.46 8.58 11.96
CA ARG A 375 -0.10 8.00 12.06
C ARG A 375 0.12 6.87 11.07
N VAL A 376 -0.98 6.37 10.51
CA VAL A 376 -0.99 5.30 9.52
C VAL A 376 -0.67 5.88 8.14
N HIS A 377 0.40 5.37 7.53
CA HIS A 377 0.83 5.78 6.20
C HIS A 377 0.24 4.93 5.06
N TYR A 378 -0.72 4.04 5.33
CA TYR A 378 -1.42 3.26 4.30
C TYR A 378 -2.89 3.68 4.14
N ASP A 379 -3.48 3.36 2.98
CA ASP A 379 -4.92 3.52 2.75
C ASP A 379 -5.71 2.46 3.54
N LEU A 380 -6.42 2.90 4.58
CA LEU A 380 -7.26 2.05 5.42
C LEU A 380 -8.38 1.36 4.62
N LYS A 381 -9.00 2.04 3.64
CA LYS A 381 -10.09 1.47 2.82
C LYS A 381 -9.56 0.41 1.85
N TYR A 382 -8.38 0.65 1.28
CA TYR A 382 -7.70 -0.33 0.44
C TYR A 382 -7.29 -1.56 1.26
N ALA A 383 -6.69 -1.36 2.44
CA ALA A 383 -6.29 -2.44 3.34
C ALA A 383 -7.49 -3.30 3.73
N LEU A 384 -8.63 -2.69 4.04
CA LEU A 384 -9.86 -3.39 4.40
C LEU A 384 -10.40 -4.26 3.27
N ARG A 385 -10.47 -3.71 2.04
CA ARG A 385 -10.88 -4.48 0.85
C ARG A 385 -9.99 -5.69 0.64
N LEU A 386 -8.68 -5.49 0.72
CA LEU A 386 -7.69 -6.53 0.52
C LEU A 386 -7.77 -7.63 1.58
N CYS A 387 -7.91 -7.26 2.85
CA CYS A 387 -8.05 -8.23 3.95
C CYS A 387 -9.35 -9.02 3.82
N ALA A 388 -10.45 -8.37 3.41
CA ALA A 388 -11.74 -9.01 3.18
C ALA A 388 -11.69 -9.99 1.98
N GLU A 389 -11.03 -9.62 0.88
CA GLU A 389 -10.85 -10.50 -0.30
C GLU A 389 -10.08 -11.78 0.03
N HIS A 390 -9.10 -11.69 0.93
CA HIS A 390 -8.29 -12.83 1.35
C HIS A 390 -8.82 -13.55 2.60
N GLY A 391 -9.93 -13.11 3.20
CA GLY A 391 -10.54 -13.74 4.36
C GLY A 391 -9.76 -13.59 5.68
N HIS A 392 -8.92 -12.55 5.80
CA HIS A 392 -8.11 -12.32 7.01
C HIS A 392 -8.89 -11.55 8.08
N HIS A 393 -9.82 -12.22 8.76
CA HIS A 393 -10.77 -11.60 9.69
C HIS A 393 -10.09 -10.82 10.85
N HIS A 394 -9.04 -11.35 11.48
CA HIS A 394 -8.31 -10.63 12.54
C HIS A 394 -7.71 -9.31 12.07
N ALA A 395 -7.12 -9.29 10.86
CA ALA A 395 -6.58 -8.07 10.27
C ALA A 395 -7.70 -7.08 9.94
N CYS A 396 -8.85 -7.55 9.44
CA CYS A 396 -10.03 -6.72 9.23
C CYS A 396 -10.49 -6.05 10.54
N VAL A 397 -10.63 -6.81 11.64
CA VAL A 397 -11.03 -6.27 12.95
C VAL A 397 -10.08 -5.16 13.41
N HIS A 398 -8.75 -5.35 13.25
CA HIS A 398 -7.78 -4.31 13.58
C HIS A 398 -7.95 -3.06 12.70
N VAL A 399 -8.17 -3.21 11.39
CA VAL A 399 -8.39 -2.06 10.49
C VAL A 399 -9.70 -1.34 10.83
N TYR A 400 -10.78 -2.05 11.16
CA TYR A 400 -12.03 -1.44 11.61
C TYR A 400 -11.87 -0.68 12.94
N LYS A 401 -11.09 -1.22 13.87
CA LYS A 401 -10.71 -0.53 15.12
C LYS A 401 -9.98 0.78 14.85
N VAL A 402 -9.03 0.80 13.91
CA VAL A 402 -8.31 2.03 13.52
C VAL A 402 -9.23 3.02 12.80
N LEU A 403 -10.24 2.55 12.07
CA LEU A 403 -11.24 3.38 11.40
C LEU A 403 -12.32 3.93 12.35
N GLU A 404 -12.29 3.59 13.64
CA GLU A 404 -13.31 3.93 14.65
C GLU A 404 -14.71 3.40 14.29
N LEU A 405 -14.78 2.42 13.40
CA LEU A 405 -16.00 1.71 13.00
C LEU A 405 -16.18 0.47 13.88
N TYR A 406 -16.50 0.72 15.15
CA TYR A 406 -16.57 -0.33 16.16
C TYR A 406 -17.73 -1.31 15.97
N GLU A 407 -18.84 -0.87 15.34
CA GLU A 407 -19.98 -1.75 15.10
C GLU A 407 -19.62 -2.90 14.16
N GLU A 408 -19.00 -2.57 13.04
CA GLU A 408 -18.54 -3.53 12.03
C GLU A 408 -17.35 -4.35 12.56
N ALA A 409 -16.49 -3.74 13.38
CA ALA A 409 -15.41 -4.45 14.06
C ALA A 409 -15.95 -5.57 14.96
N VAL A 410 -16.98 -5.27 15.77
CA VAL A 410 -17.61 -6.24 16.66
C VAL A 410 -18.37 -7.30 15.86
N ASP A 411 -19.11 -6.92 14.82
CA ASP A 411 -19.86 -7.89 13.99
C ASP A 411 -18.92 -8.92 13.31
N LEU A 412 -17.71 -8.51 12.90
CA LEU A 412 -16.68 -9.43 12.38
C LEU A 412 -15.90 -10.16 13.48
N ALA A 413 -15.65 -9.51 14.62
CA ALA A 413 -14.95 -10.15 15.74
C ALA A 413 -15.79 -11.29 16.33
N LEU A 414 -17.12 -11.14 16.40
CA LEU A 414 -18.04 -12.18 16.86
C LEU A 414 -17.96 -13.47 16.02
N GLN A 415 -17.63 -13.37 14.72
CA GLN A 415 -17.43 -14.55 13.87
C GLN A 415 -16.11 -15.30 14.14
N VAL A 416 -15.19 -14.69 14.88
CA VAL A 416 -13.84 -15.20 15.12
C VAL A 416 -13.65 -15.60 16.58
N ASP A 417 -13.85 -14.65 17.48
CA ASP A 417 -13.66 -14.81 18.93
C ASP A 417 -14.46 -13.75 19.71
N VAL A 418 -15.27 -14.22 20.66
CA VAL A 418 -16.08 -13.39 21.55
C VAL A 418 -15.20 -12.51 22.45
N ASP A 419 -14.01 -12.98 22.85
CA ASP A 419 -13.11 -12.20 23.70
C ASP A 419 -12.46 -11.04 22.95
N LEU A 420 -12.20 -11.19 21.65
CA LEU A 420 -11.77 -10.10 20.78
C LEU A 420 -12.89 -9.05 20.63
N ALA A 421 -14.15 -9.50 20.52
CA ALA A 421 -15.30 -8.62 20.45
C ALA A 421 -15.47 -7.78 21.73
N LYS A 422 -15.24 -8.37 22.91
CA LYS A 422 -15.25 -7.64 24.20
C LYS A 422 -14.19 -6.53 24.22
N GLN A 423 -12.95 -6.84 23.82
CA GLN A 423 -11.87 -5.86 23.73
C GLN A 423 -12.20 -4.73 22.74
N CYS A 424 -12.88 -5.06 21.64
CA CYS A 424 -13.36 -4.08 20.67
C CYS A 424 -14.43 -3.15 21.25
N ALA A 425 -15.33 -3.68 22.07
CA ALA A 425 -16.44 -2.94 22.66
C ALA A 425 -16.03 -2.00 23.81
N ASP A 426 -14.89 -2.23 24.46
CA ASP A 426 -14.38 -1.40 25.56
C ASP A 426 -13.56 -0.17 25.10
N LEU A 427 -13.12 -0.14 23.84
CA LEU A 427 -12.34 0.97 23.26
C LEU A 427 -13.06 2.33 23.17
N PRO A 428 -14.36 2.42 22.83
CA PRO A 428 -15.07 3.70 22.84
C PRO A 428 -15.34 4.15 24.29
N GLU A 429 -14.34 4.81 24.91
CA GLU A 429 -14.43 5.31 26.28
C GLU A 429 -15.32 6.56 26.41
N GLU A 430 -15.43 7.39 25.37
CA GLU A 430 -16.23 8.64 25.42
C GLU A 430 -17.72 8.43 25.12
N ASP A 431 -18.07 7.39 24.34
CA ASP A 431 -19.45 7.14 23.91
C ASP A 431 -20.09 5.96 24.68
N GLU A 432 -20.62 6.25 25.87
CA GLU A 432 -21.32 5.25 26.69
C GLU A 432 -22.52 4.60 25.97
N GLU A 433 -23.24 5.37 25.14
CA GLU A 433 -24.37 4.88 24.35
C GLU A 433 -23.94 3.85 23.31
N LEU A 434 -22.84 4.13 22.60
CA LEU A 434 -22.26 3.23 21.61
C LEU A 434 -21.73 1.97 22.29
N ARG A 435 -20.99 2.11 23.39
CA ARG A 435 -20.51 0.99 24.19
C ARG A 435 -21.66 0.09 24.65
N LYS A 436 -22.74 0.67 25.17
CA LYS A 436 -23.95 -0.08 25.56
C LYS A 436 -24.55 -0.83 24.35
N LYS A 437 -24.63 -0.19 23.18
CA LYS A 437 -25.16 -0.81 21.94
C LYS A 437 -24.29 -1.98 21.46
N LEU A 438 -22.96 -1.83 21.48
CA LEU A 438 -22.02 -2.88 21.09
C LEU A 438 -22.12 -4.09 22.03
N TRP A 439 -22.11 -3.84 23.33
CA TRP A 439 -22.23 -4.90 24.33
C TRP A 439 -23.60 -5.59 24.28
N LEU A 440 -24.69 -4.88 23.95
CA LEU A 440 -25.98 -5.50 23.66
C LEU A 440 -25.94 -6.42 22.43
N LYS A 441 -25.23 -6.02 21.36
CA LYS A 441 -25.02 -6.89 20.19
C LYS A 441 -24.25 -8.15 20.55
N ILE A 442 -23.17 -8.02 21.34
CA ILE A 442 -22.38 -9.16 21.83
C ILE A 442 -23.26 -10.08 22.67
N ALA A 443 -23.98 -9.53 23.65
CA ALA A 443 -24.88 -10.31 24.51
C ALA A 443 -25.97 -11.03 23.70
N ARG A 444 -26.56 -10.37 22.70
CA ARG A 444 -27.54 -11.00 21.80
C ARG A 444 -26.94 -12.17 21.04
N HIS A 445 -25.72 -12.03 20.52
CA HIS A 445 -25.05 -13.09 19.77
C HIS A 445 -24.68 -14.28 20.68
N VAL A 446 -24.11 -14.02 21.86
CA VAL A 446 -23.78 -15.07 22.85
C VAL A 446 -25.03 -15.84 23.30
N VAL A 447 -26.15 -15.15 23.54
CA VAL A 447 -27.40 -15.81 23.95
C VAL A 447 -28.05 -16.60 22.80
N GLN A 448 -27.92 -16.15 21.55
CA GLN A 448 -28.53 -16.81 20.39
C GLN A 448 -27.70 -17.97 19.81
N GLU A 449 -26.36 -17.87 19.85
CA GLU A 449 -25.48 -18.86 19.20
C GLU A 449 -24.85 -19.86 20.18
N GLU A 450 -24.49 -19.44 21.40
CA GLU A 450 -23.82 -20.34 22.36
C GLU A 450 -24.78 -21.07 23.30
N GLU A 451 -26.06 -20.66 23.39
CA GLU A 451 -27.10 -21.18 24.31
C GLU A 451 -26.66 -21.32 25.80
N ASP A 452 -25.50 -20.77 26.18
CA ASP A 452 -24.93 -20.89 27.52
C ASP A 452 -25.23 -19.64 28.36
N VAL A 453 -26.06 -19.84 29.38
CA VAL A 453 -26.47 -18.80 30.32
C VAL A 453 -25.28 -18.35 31.17
N GLN A 454 -24.29 -19.21 31.45
CA GLN A 454 -23.15 -18.86 32.30
C GLN A 454 -22.15 -17.94 31.60
N THR A 455 -21.86 -18.17 30.31
CA THR A 455 -21.00 -17.28 29.52
C THR A 455 -21.68 -15.92 29.30
N ALA A 456 -22.99 -15.91 29.04
CA ALA A 456 -23.78 -14.68 28.99
C ALA A 456 -23.74 -13.90 30.32
N MET A 457 -23.82 -14.59 31.45
CA MET A 457 -23.70 -13.97 32.78
C MET A 457 -22.28 -13.46 33.07
N ALA A 458 -21.24 -14.13 32.59
CA ALA A 458 -19.86 -13.64 32.67
C ALA A 458 -19.65 -12.38 31.80
N CYS A 459 -20.25 -12.34 30.62
CA CYS A 459 -20.28 -11.15 29.75
C CYS A 459 -21.01 -9.98 30.42
N LEU A 460 -22.14 -10.24 31.09
CA LEU A 460 -22.88 -9.24 31.87
C LEU A 460 -22.07 -8.72 33.07
N ALA A 461 -21.37 -9.61 33.79
CA ALA A 461 -20.52 -9.23 34.91
C ALA A 461 -19.29 -8.40 34.46
N SER A 462 -18.83 -8.59 33.23
CA SER A 462 -17.73 -7.83 32.63
C SER A 462 -18.14 -6.40 32.27
N CYS A 463 -19.44 -6.07 32.31
CA CYS A 463 -19.97 -4.82 31.81
C CYS A 463 -20.70 -4.01 32.89
N PRO A 464 -20.24 -2.79 33.24
CA PRO A 464 -20.94 -1.95 34.22
C PRO A 464 -22.19 -1.24 33.66
N LEU A 465 -22.30 -1.11 32.34
CA LEU A 465 -23.38 -0.33 31.69
C LEU A 465 -24.65 -1.15 31.37
N LEU A 466 -24.54 -2.47 31.32
CA LEU A 466 -25.65 -3.35 30.99
C LEU A 466 -26.42 -3.73 32.24
N LYS A 467 -27.73 -3.52 32.21
CA LYS A 467 -28.62 -4.06 33.24
C LYS A 467 -29.15 -5.41 32.80
N ILE A 468 -29.49 -6.23 33.78
CA ILE A 468 -30.14 -7.53 33.51
C ILE A 468 -31.45 -7.36 32.74
N GLU A 469 -32.16 -6.26 32.97
CA GLU A 469 -33.39 -5.86 32.27
C GLU A 469 -33.21 -5.80 30.75
N ASP A 470 -32.03 -5.40 30.28
CA ASP A 470 -31.78 -5.19 28.85
C ASP A 470 -31.56 -6.52 28.11
N VAL A 471 -31.16 -7.59 28.81
CA VAL A 471 -30.84 -8.90 28.20
C VAL A 471 -31.94 -9.95 28.40
N LEU A 472 -32.79 -9.79 29.42
CA LEU A 472 -33.94 -10.66 29.69
C LEU A 472 -34.84 -10.93 28.46
N PRO A 473 -35.14 -9.97 27.57
CA PRO A 473 -36.00 -10.21 26.40
C PRO A 473 -35.44 -11.18 25.35
N PHE A 474 -34.13 -11.47 25.40
CA PHE A 474 -33.46 -12.32 24.40
C PHE A 474 -33.41 -13.79 24.80
N PHE A 475 -33.72 -14.12 26.06
CA PHE A 475 -33.73 -15.50 26.52
C PHE A 475 -35.05 -16.20 26.14
N PRO A 476 -35.00 -17.49 25.77
CA PRO A 476 -36.21 -18.29 25.56
C PRO A 476 -36.98 -18.46 26.88
N ASP A 477 -38.31 -18.60 26.79
CA ASP A 477 -39.24 -18.68 27.93
C ASP A 477 -38.93 -19.81 28.96
N PHE A 478 -38.04 -20.75 28.63
CA PHE A 478 -37.70 -21.94 29.42
C PHE A 478 -36.36 -21.89 30.15
N VAL A 479 -35.70 -20.73 30.24
CA VAL A 479 -34.46 -20.61 31.05
C VAL A 479 -34.80 -20.60 32.55
N THR A 480 -34.12 -21.47 33.31
CA THR A 480 -34.33 -21.60 34.76
C THR A 480 -33.87 -20.33 35.49
N ILE A 481 -34.81 -19.69 36.19
CA ILE A 481 -34.65 -18.43 36.95
C ILE A 481 -33.52 -18.50 38.00
N ASP A 482 -33.13 -19.71 38.43
CA ASP A 482 -32.07 -19.91 39.42
C ASP A 482 -30.72 -19.29 39.00
N HIS A 483 -30.40 -19.27 37.71
CA HIS A 483 -29.17 -18.66 37.18
C HIS A 483 -29.15 -17.13 37.30
N PHE A 484 -30.31 -16.49 37.38
CA PHE A 484 -30.45 -15.03 37.41
C PHE A 484 -30.70 -14.48 38.81
N LYS A 485 -31.00 -15.34 39.79
CA LYS A 485 -31.41 -14.95 41.14
C LYS A 485 -30.46 -13.96 41.79
N GLU A 486 -29.16 -14.20 41.72
CA GLU A 486 -28.15 -13.33 42.34
C GLU A 486 -28.08 -11.95 41.67
N ALA A 487 -28.10 -11.90 40.34
CA ALA A 487 -28.03 -10.65 39.58
C ALA A 487 -29.33 -9.81 39.67
N ILE A 488 -30.48 -10.47 39.77
CA ILE A 488 -31.75 -9.78 40.04
C ILE A 488 -31.75 -9.22 41.47
N CYS A 489 -31.28 -10.00 42.44
CA CYS A 489 -31.19 -9.56 43.83
C CYS A 489 -30.20 -8.40 44.02
N SER A 490 -29.07 -8.38 43.31
CA SER A 490 -28.13 -7.25 43.36
C SER A 490 -28.73 -5.99 42.73
N SER A 491 -29.38 -6.12 41.56
CA SER A 491 -30.04 -5.00 40.89
C SER A 491 -31.17 -4.40 41.73
N LEU A 492 -32.02 -5.24 42.33
CA LEU A 492 -33.09 -4.78 43.22
C LEU A 492 -32.57 -4.08 44.48
N LYS A 493 -31.44 -4.52 45.03
CA LYS A 493 -30.78 -3.83 46.15
C LYS A 493 -30.26 -2.45 45.74
N ALA A 494 -29.65 -2.35 44.57
CA ALA A 494 -29.17 -1.07 44.03
C ALA A 494 -30.32 -0.08 43.79
N TYR A 495 -31.44 -0.53 43.21
CA TYR A 495 -32.63 0.32 43.05
C TYR A 495 -33.19 0.81 44.38
N ASN A 496 -33.30 -0.07 45.39
CA ASN A 496 -33.77 0.35 46.71
C ASN A 496 -32.84 1.37 47.37
N HIS A 497 -31.52 1.20 47.23
CA HIS A 497 -30.56 2.17 47.73
C HIS A 497 -30.71 3.53 47.03
N HIS A 498 -30.82 3.53 45.70
CA HIS A 498 -30.99 4.76 44.93
C HIS A 498 -32.29 5.50 45.29
N ILE A 499 -33.39 4.77 45.52
CA ILE A 499 -34.65 5.35 45.99
C ILE A 499 -34.46 6.00 47.37
N GLN A 500 -33.72 5.37 48.28
CA GLN A 500 -33.43 5.92 49.61
C GLN A 500 -32.55 7.18 49.52
N GLU A 501 -31.56 7.21 48.63
CA GLU A 501 -30.74 8.40 48.40
C GLU A 501 -31.57 9.57 47.84
N LEU A 502 -32.39 9.33 46.83
CA LEU A 502 -33.30 10.33 46.27
C LEU A 502 -34.29 10.86 47.32
N GLN A 503 -34.83 9.98 48.18
CA GLN A 503 -35.69 10.40 49.28
C GLN A 503 -34.95 11.29 50.27
N ARG A 504 -33.71 10.93 50.66
CA ARG A 504 -32.86 11.74 51.53
C ARG A 504 -32.57 13.12 50.93
N GLU A 505 -32.21 13.17 49.65
CA GLU A 505 -31.96 14.43 48.95
C GLU A 505 -33.21 15.32 48.90
N MET A 506 -34.37 14.72 48.64
CA MET A 506 -35.66 15.43 48.65
C MET A 506 -36.00 15.98 50.04
N GLU A 507 -35.75 15.22 51.11
CA GLU A 507 -35.94 15.67 52.49
C GLU A 507 -35.00 16.83 52.86
N GLU A 508 -33.72 16.74 52.49
CA GLU A 508 -32.73 17.80 52.74
C GLU A 508 -33.08 19.09 52.00
N ALA A 509 -33.48 19.00 50.73
CA ALA A 509 -33.94 20.14 49.94
C ALA A 509 -35.23 20.76 50.52
N THR A 510 -36.15 19.93 51.02
CA THR A 510 -37.38 20.41 51.66
C THR A 510 -37.08 21.12 52.98
N ALA A 511 -36.16 20.58 53.78
CA ALA A 511 -35.73 21.18 55.04
C ALA A 511 -34.98 22.52 54.83
N SER A 512 -34.19 22.65 53.75
CA SER A 512 -33.56 23.93 53.39
C SER A 512 -34.60 24.96 52.95
N ALA A 513 -35.58 24.57 52.12
CA ALA A 513 -36.67 25.44 51.70
C ALA A 513 -37.53 25.92 52.88
N GLN A 514 -37.80 25.06 53.88
CA GLN A 514 -38.51 25.45 55.10
C GLN A 514 -37.73 26.46 55.94
N ARG A 515 -36.41 26.30 56.07
CA ARG A 515 -35.54 27.29 56.76
C ARG A 515 -35.62 28.66 56.08
N ILE A 516 -35.48 28.69 54.75
CA ILE A 516 -35.56 29.94 53.96
C ILE A 516 -36.94 30.62 54.13
N ARG A 517 -38.04 29.85 54.14
CA ARG A 517 -39.39 30.40 54.34
C ARG A 517 -39.56 31.03 55.73
N ARG A 518 -38.99 30.41 56.77
CA ARG A 518 -39.01 30.96 58.13
C ARG A 518 -38.23 32.28 58.19
N ASP A 519 -37.03 32.31 57.63
CA ASP A 519 -36.19 33.51 57.61
C ASP A 519 -36.89 34.66 56.85
N LEU A 520 -37.59 34.36 55.76
CA LEU A 520 -38.45 35.31 55.03
C LEU A 520 -39.59 35.87 55.89
N GLN A 521 -40.23 35.05 56.73
CA GLN A 521 -41.29 35.51 57.63
C GLN A 521 -40.73 36.45 58.71
N GLU A 522 -39.55 36.15 59.26
CA GLU A 522 -38.87 37.02 60.22
C GLU A 522 -38.44 38.35 59.59
N LEU A 523 -37.94 38.34 58.35
CA LEU A 523 -37.58 39.56 57.62
C LEU A 523 -38.79 40.46 57.36
N ARG A 524 -39.97 39.90 57.08
CA ARG A 524 -41.21 40.68 56.89
C ARG A 524 -41.67 41.42 58.16
N GLY A 525 -41.25 40.96 59.35
CA GLY A 525 -41.59 41.58 60.63
C GLY A 525 -40.69 42.75 61.04
N ARG A 526 -39.60 43.03 60.30
CA ARG A 526 -38.67 44.12 60.61
C ARG A 526 -39.21 45.44 60.05
N TYR A 527 -39.33 46.45 60.92
CA TYR A 527 -39.65 47.83 60.54
C TYR A 527 -38.44 48.73 60.85
N GLY A 528 -38.29 49.83 60.11
CA GLY A 528 -37.30 50.86 60.38
C GLY A 528 -37.97 52.20 60.72
N THR A 529 -37.41 52.92 61.67
CA THR A 529 -37.86 54.26 62.08
C THR A 529 -36.96 55.31 61.44
N VAL A 530 -37.55 56.36 60.87
CA VAL A 530 -36.82 57.49 60.26
C VAL A 530 -37.10 58.75 61.07
N GLU A 531 -36.04 59.41 61.53
CA GLU A 531 -36.08 60.66 62.28
C GLU A 531 -35.93 61.90 61.37
N PRO A 532 -36.44 63.08 61.77
CA PRO A 532 -36.34 64.30 60.95
C PRO A 532 -34.91 64.80 60.67
N GLN A 533 -33.94 64.33 61.46
CA GLN A 533 -32.52 64.66 61.36
C GLN A 533 -31.73 63.71 60.46
N ASP A 534 -32.37 62.65 59.95
CA ASP A 534 -31.72 61.66 59.11
C ASP A 534 -31.37 62.22 57.73
N LYS A 535 -30.17 61.86 57.27
CA LYS A 535 -29.56 62.37 56.05
C LYS A 535 -29.37 61.26 55.03
N CYS A 536 -29.40 61.63 53.76
CA CYS A 536 -29.10 60.72 52.66
C CYS A 536 -27.60 60.36 52.67
N ALA A 537 -27.29 59.07 52.62
CA ALA A 537 -25.90 58.58 52.71
C ALA A 537 -25.01 58.97 51.51
N THR A 538 -25.57 59.47 50.41
CA THR A 538 -24.81 59.89 49.22
C THR A 538 -24.57 61.41 49.14
N CYS A 539 -25.47 62.22 49.69
CA CYS A 539 -25.43 63.68 49.52
C CYS A 539 -25.51 64.49 50.82
N ASP A 540 -25.65 63.83 51.98
CA ASP A 540 -25.71 64.41 53.33
C ASP A 540 -26.84 65.44 53.57
N PHE A 541 -27.77 65.60 52.62
CA PHE A 541 -28.95 66.44 52.78
C PHE A 541 -30.10 65.71 53.53
N PRO A 542 -30.97 66.45 54.26
CA PRO A 542 -32.11 65.87 54.97
C PRO A 542 -33.02 65.04 54.06
N LEU A 543 -33.44 63.85 54.53
CA LEU A 543 -34.22 62.88 53.74
C LEU A 543 -35.62 63.35 53.38
N LEU A 544 -36.34 63.99 54.31
CA LEU A 544 -37.76 64.32 54.20
C LEU A 544 -38.12 65.30 53.07
N ASN A 545 -37.12 65.97 52.47
CA ASN A 545 -37.34 66.93 51.39
C ASN A 545 -37.55 66.27 50.01
N ARG A 546 -37.27 64.97 49.87
CA ARG A 546 -37.34 64.23 48.60
C ARG A 546 -37.87 62.80 48.83
N PRO A 547 -38.43 62.12 47.81
CA PRO A 547 -38.71 60.70 47.91
C PRO A 547 -37.43 59.93 48.25
N PHE A 548 -37.51 58.98 49.19
CA PHE A 548 -36.36 58.25 49.71
C PHE A 548 -36.64 56.75 49.82
N TYR A 549 -35.58 55.95 49.80
CA TYR A 549 -35.60 54.52 50.08
C TYR A 549 -34.90 54.25 51.41
N LEU A 550 -35.49 53.36 52.20
CA LEU A 550 -34.93 52.83 53.43
C LEU A 550 -34.66 51.34 53.22
N PHE A 551 -33.39 50.95 53.34
CA PHE A 551 -33.01 49.54 53.29
C PHE A 551 -33.03 48.92 54.69
N LEU A 552 -33.27 47.61 54.76
CA LEU A 552 -33.26 46.85 56.03
C LEU A 552 -31.88 46.83 56.73
N CYS A 553 -30.82 47.27 56.05
CA CYS A 553 -29.49 47.50 56.63
C CYS A 553 -29.35 48.85 57.35
N GLY A 554 -30.38 49.71 57.33
CA GLY A 554 -30.38 51.03 57.97
C GLY A 554 -29.90 52.18 57.07
N HIS A 555 -29.40 51.89 55.86
CA HIS A 555 -29.01 52.93 54.92
C HIS A 555 -30.22 53.58 54.24
N MET A 556 -30.17 54.90 54.15
CA MET A 556 -31.22 55.74 53.58
C MET A 556 -30.68 56.58 52.43
N PHE A 557 -31.43 56.61 51.33
CA PHE A 557 -31.02 57.32 50.12
C PHE A 557 -32.19 58.08 49.53
N HIS A 558 -31.95 59.27 48.97
CA HIS A 558 -32.93 59.87 48.05
C HIS A 558 -33.07 59.01 46.79
N ALA A 559 -34.26 59.01 46.19
CA ALA A 559 -34.53 58.21 45.00
C ALA A 559 -33.58 58.54 43.84
N ASP A 560 -33.30 59.82 43.62
CA ASP A 560 -32.39 60.28 42.56
C ASP A 560 -30.93 59.90 42.87
N CYS A 561 -30.51 60.01 44.13
CA CYS A 561 -29.16 59.64 44.57
C CYS A 561 -28.92 58.14 44.45
N LEU A 562 -29.90 57.32 44.83
CA LEU A 562 -29.83 55.87 44.68
C LEU A 562 -29.75 55.48 43.21
N LEU A 563 -30.58 56.09 42.36
CA LEU A 563 -30.60 55.80 40.94
C LEU A 563 -29.26 56.17 40.25
N GLN A 564 -28.67 57.31 40.63
CA GLN A 564 -27.35 57.71 40.14
C GLN A 564 -26.24 56.76 40.59
N ALA A 565 -26.30 56.27 41.84
CA ALA A 565 -25.31 55.35 42.39
C ALA A 565 -25.42 53.93 41.80
N VAL A 566 -26.64 53.46 41.49
CA VAL A 566 -26.88 52.11 40.95
C VAL A 566 -26.60 52.01 39.44
N ARG A 567 -26.84 53.08 38.67
CA ARG A 567 -26.66 53.11 37.20
C ARG A 567 -25.29 52.58 36.71
N PRO A 568 -24.13 52.99 37.24
CA PRO A 568 -22.81 52.52 36.78
C PRO A 568 -22.44 51.09 37.21
N GLY A 569 -23.21 50.47 38.11
CA GLY A 569 -22.99 49.11 38.62
C GLY A 569 -23.86 48.03 37.96
N LEU A 570 -24.88 48.42 37.17
CA LEU A 570 -25.78 47.49 36.50
C LEU A 570 -25.21 46.94 35.18
N PRO A 571 -25.50 45.68 34.79
CA PRO A 571 -25.20 45.15 33.45
C PRO A 571 -25.88 45.93 32.33
N ALA A 572 -25.27 45.98 31.14
CA ALA A 572 -25.74 46.76 29.98
C ALA A 572 -27.22 46.52 29.61
N TYR A 573 -27.70 45.27 29.72
CA TYR A 573 -29.12 44.94 29.48
C TYR A 573 -30.07 45.56 30.53
N LYS A 574 -29.67 45.57 31.81
CA LYS A 574 -30.46 46.19 32.89
C LYS A 574 -30.40 47.72 32.82
N GLN A 575 -29.28 48.31 32.39
CA GLN A 575 -29.16 49.74 32.12
C GLN A 575 -30.10 50.19 30.99
N ALA A 576 -30.14 49.45 29.87
CA ALA A 576 -31.04 49.73 28.76
C ALA A 576 -32.52 49.64 29.18
N ARG A 577 -32.87 48.65 30.00
CA ARG A 577 -34.23 48.51 30.56
C ARG A 577 -34.58 49.66 31.52
N LEU A 578 -33.63 50.11 32.33
CA LEU A 578 -33.82 51.25 33.24
C LEU A 578 -34.04 52.56 32.46
N GLU A 579 -33.27 52.80 31.40
CA GLU A 579 -33.44 53.96 30.52
C GLU A 579 -34.77 53.90 29.75
N GLU A 580 -35.19 52.72 29.31
CA GLU A 580 -36.48 52.52 28.67
C GLU A 580 -37.64 52.82 29.64
N LEU A 581 -37.56 52.32 30.88
CA LEU A 581 -38.54 52.57 31.93
C LEU A 581 -38.60 54.05 32.31
N GLN A 582 -37.45 54.73 32.43
CA GLN A 582 -37.38 56.18 32.65
C GLN A 582 -38.02 56.98 31.51
N ARG A 583 -37.74 56.61 30.26
CA ARG A 583 -38.33 57.24 29.07
C ARG A 583 -39.84 57.07 29.05
N LYS A 584 -40.34 55.87 29.37
CA LYS A 584 -41.79 55.60 29.47
C LYS A 584 -42.44 56.35 30.63
N LEU A 585 -41.75 56.49 31.77
CA LEU A 585 -42.23 57.26 32.92
C LEU A 585 -42.32 58.77 32.64
N GLY A 586 -41.38 59.31 31.87
CA GLY A 586 -41.36 60.71 31.44
C GLY A 586 -42.40 61.04 30.36
N ALA A 587 -42.78 60.06 29.54
CA ALA A 587 -43.82 60.19 28.53
C ALA A 587 -45.26 60.05 29.08
N ALA A 588 -45.42 59.53 30.30
CA ALA A 588 -46.73 59.39 30.95
C ALA A 588 -47.19 60.72 31.59
N PRO A 589 -48.45 61.17 31.37
CA PRO A 589 -48.93 62.44 31.91
C PRO A 589 -48.94 62.46 33.46
N PRO A 590 -48.71 63.63 34.10
CA PRO A 590 -48.74 63.74 35.55
C PRO A 590 -50.17 63.52 36.08
N PRO A 591 -50.32 62.98 37.31
CA PRO A 591 -51.64 62.79 37.90
C PRO A 591 -52.29 64.15 38.17
N THR A 592 -53.47 64.39 37.60
CA THR A 592 -54.31 65.54 37.92
C THR A 592 -54.83 65.40 39.36
N LYS A 593 -54.47 66.34 40.22
CA LYS A 593 -54.98 66.38 41.60
C LYS A 593 -56.44 66.83 41.59
N GLY A 594 -57.35 65.90 41.89
CA GLY A 594 -58.72 66.21 42.32
C GLY A 594 -59.82 65.52 41.53
N SER A 595 -60.16 64.27 41.89
CA SER A 595 -61.55 63.80 41.96
C SER A 595 -61.58 62.46 42.67
N ALA A 596 -62.05 62.46 43.91
CA ALA A 596 -62.62 61.29 44.52
C ALA A 596 -64.06 61.13 44.02
N ARG A 597 -64.38 59.90 43.59
CA ARG A 597 -65.70 59.28 43.31
C ARG A 597 -66.17 59.17 41.85
N ALA A 598 -66.72 57.96 41.63
CA ALA A 598 -67.46 57.41 40.47
C ALA A 598 -66.57 56.88 39.33
N LYS A 599 -66.77 55.70 38.76
CA LYS A 599 -67.83 54.67 38.89
C LYS A 599 -67.30 53.39 38.22
N GLU A 600 -67.68 52.23 38.76
CA GLU A 600 -67.70 50.96 38.03
C GLU A 600 -68.64 51.07 36.82
N ALA A 601 -68.17 50.68 35.63
CA ALA A 601 -68.97 50.08 34.56
C ALA A 601 -68.04 49.62 33.41
N GLU A 602 -68.31 48.40 32.94
CA GLU A 602 -67.56 47.58 32.00
C GLU A 602 -67.55 48.10 30.56
N GLY A 603 -66.57 47.61 29.78
CA GLY A 603 -66.76 47.29 28.37
C GLY A 603 -66.06 48.20 27.35
N GLY A 604 -64.76 47.98 27.13
CA GLY A 604 -64.04 48.57 26.00
C GLY A 604 -62.53 48.34 26.06
N ALA A 605 -62.06 47.18 25.58
CA ALA A 605 -60.65 46.84 25.47
C ALA A 605 -59.97 47.67 24.37
N ALA A 606 -59.51 48.87 24.72
CA ALA A 606 -58.38 49.52 24.08
C ALA A 606 -57.17 49.31 24.99
N ALA A 607 -56.03 48.90 24.43
CA ALA A 607 -54.78 48.64 25.13
C ALA A 607 -54.32 49.88 25.93
N ALA A 608 -54.77 49.99 27.17
CA ALA A 608 -54.24 50.94 28.13
C ALA A 608 -52.83 50.45 28.49
N GLY A 609 -51.82 51.23 28.10
CA GLY A 609 -50.42 50.95 28.46
C GLY A 609 -50.25 50.80 29.98
N PRO A 610 -49.13 50.19 30.42
CA PRO A 610 -48.87 49.96 31.84
C PRO A 610 -49.03 51.26 32.63
N SER A 611 -49.76 51.18 33.75
CA SER A 611 -50.05 52.36 34.54
C SER A 611 -48.75 52.99 35.03
N ARG A 612 -48.73 54.31 35.22
CA ARG A 612 -47.55 55.03 35.75
C ARG A 612 -47.08 54.47 37.11
N GLU A 613 -47.96 53.80 37.85
CA GLU A 613 -47.66 53.13 39.11
C GLU A 613 -46.95 51.78 38.90
N GLN A 614 -47.38 50.98 37.92
CA GLN A 614 -46.70 49.73 37.55
C GLN A 614 -45.28 50.00 37.02
N LEU A 615 -45.15 51.01 36.15
CA LEU A 615 -43.83 51.41 35.63
C LEU A 615 -42.90 51.95 36.73
N LYS A 616 -43.46 52.55 37.79
CA LYS A 616 -42.69 52.96 38.96
C LYS A 616 -42.30 51.77 39.82
N ALA A 617 -43.21 50.82 40.05
CA ALA A 617 -42.91 49.59 40.78
C ALA A 617 -41.80 48.76 40.11
N ASP A 618 -41.84 48.63 38.78
CA ASP A 618 -40.79 47.94 38.01
C ASP A 618 -39.44 48.68 38.08
N LEU A 619 -39.47 50.02 38.11
CA LEU A 619 -38.27 50.84 38.30
C LEU A 619 -37.73 50.68 39.74
N ASP A 620 -38.62 50.70 40.73
CA ASP A 620 -38.30 50.54 42.15
C ASP A 620 -37.71 49.14 42.42
N GLU A 621 -38.24 48.09 41.79
CA GLU A 621 -37.72 46.72 41.90
C GLU A 621 -36.28 46.62 41.36
N LEU A 622 -35.98 47.31 40.26
CA LEU A 622 -34.64 47.31 39.68
C LEU A 622 -33.64 48.16 40.48
N VAL A 623 -34.08 49.30 41.03
CA VAL A 623 -33.23 50.27 41.72
C VAL A 623 -33.04 49.93 43.21
N ALA A 624 -34.06 49.37 43.87
CA ALA A 624 -34.03 49.00 45.29
C ALA A 624 -33.74 47.50 45.53
N ALA A 625 -33.30 46.76 44.51
CA ALA A 625 -32.96 45.34 44.63
C ALA A 625 -31.86 45.07 45.68
N GLU A 626 -30.86 45.95 45.75
CA GLU A 626 -29.72 45.83 46.64
C GLU A 626 -29.32 47.19 47.22
N CYS A 627 -28.82 47.19 48.45
CA CYS A 627 -28.22 48.39 49.04
C CYS A 627 -26.84 48.64 48.43
N VAL A 628 -26.57 49.87 47.98
CA VAL A 628 -25.29 50.25 47.36
C VAL A 628 -24.07 49.99 48.26
N TYR A 629 -24.23 50.08 49.59
CA TYR A 629 -23.12 49.89 50.53
C TYR A 629 -23.04 48.49 51.16
N CYS A 630 -24.11 47.68 51.09
CA CYS A 630 -24.16 46.36 51.73
C CYS A 630 -24.42 45.20 50.75
N GLY A 631 -24.69 45.51 49.48
CA GLY A 631 -24.98 44.53 48.42
C GLY A 631 -23.75 44.18 47.59
N GLU A 632 -23.96 43.38 46.55
CA GLU A 632 -22.89 42.95 45.64
C GLU A 632 -22.28 44.13 44.87
N LEU A 633 -23.04 45.22 44.69
CA LEU A 633 -22.56 46.45 44.07
C LEU A 633 -21.33 47.04 44.79
N MET A 634 -21.26 46.93 46.12
CA MET A 634 -20.09 47.36 46.89
C MET A 634 -18.93 46.38 46.72
N ILE A 635 -19.20 45.08 46.69
CA ILE A 635 -18.17 44.05 46.53
C ILE A 635 -17.48 44.23 45.16
N ARG A 636 -18.27 44.48 44.11
CA ARG A 636 -17.75 44.72 42.75
C ARG A 636 -17.05 46.07 42.59
N SER A 637 -17.25 47.02 43.50
CA SER A 637 -16.55 48.31 43.47
C SER A 637 -15.18 48.26 44.16
N ILE A 638 -14.88 47.23 44.96
CA ILE A 638 -13.56 47.03 45.59
C ILE A 638 -12.46 46.89 44.52
N ASP A 639 -12.76 46.23 43.40
CA ASP A 639 -11.80 46.02 42.31
C ASP A 639 -11.64 47.26 41.41
N ARG A 640 -12.43 48.32 41.62
CA ARG A 640 -12.30 49.57 40.86
C ARG A 640 -11.26 50.48 41.53
N PRO A 641 -10.26 50.99 40.79
CA PRO A 641 -9.30 51.94 41.35
C PRO A 641 -10.02 53.20 41.85
N PHE A 642 -9.56 53.74 42.99
CA PHE A 642 -10.14 54.94 43.62
C PHE A 642 -10.13 56.18 42.70
N ILE A 643 -9.22 56.20 41.74
CA ILE A 643 -9.13 57.22 40.70
C ILE A 643 -9.33 56.52 39.37
N ASP A 644 -10.24 57.03 38.55
CA ASP A 644 -10.48 56.54 37.21
C ASP A 644 -9.17 56.64 36.40
N PRO A 645 -8.66 55.59 35.73
CA PRO A 645 -7.38 55.63 35.02
C PRO A 645 -7.26 56.79 34.03
N GLN A 646 -8.38 57.29 33.51
CA GLN A 646 -8.45 58.43 32.61
C GLN A 646 -8.28 59.79 33.30
N HIS A 647 -8.66 59.89 34.58
CA HIS A 647 -8.54 61.12 35.39
C HIS A 647 -7.33 61.06 36.33
N TYR A 648 -6.64 59.91 36.40
CA TYR A 648 -5.43 59.75 37.20
C TYR A 648 -4.33 60.73 36.80
N GLU A 649 -4.15 61.00 35.50
CA GLU A 649 -3.17 61.98 35.04
C GLU A 649 -3.54 63.42 35.43
N GLU A 650 -4.82 63.78 35.35
CA GLU A 650 -5.31 65.11 35.73
C GLU A 650 -5.25 65.34 37.25
N GLU A 651 -5.69 64.36 38.05
CA GLU A 651 -5.59 64.39 39.50
C GLU A 651 -4.12 64.41 39.94
N HIS A 652 -3.27 63.52 39.41
CA HIS A 652 -1.83 63.52 39.72
C HIS A 652 -1.15 64.86 39.40
N LEU A 653 -1.57 65.56 38.34
CA LEU A 653 -1.09 66.91 38.01
C LEU A 653 -1.62 67.99 38.95
N SER A 654 -2.78 67.81 39.58
CA SER A 654 -3.33 68.77 40.57
C SER A 654 -2.73 68.61 41.97
N TRP A 655 -2.08 67.49 42.24
CA TRP A 655 -1.38 67.20 43.51
C TRP A 655 0.13 67.53 43.44
N LEU A 656 0.65 67.82 42.24
CA LEU A 656 1.99 68.37 41.97
C LEU A 656 1.92 69.90 41.85
#